data_AF-A0A818V289-F1
#
_entry.id   AF-A0A818V289-F1
#
_cell.length_a   1.000
_cell.length_b   1.000
_cell.length_c   1.000
_cell.angle_alpha   90.00
_cell.angle_beta   90.00
_cell.angle_gamma   90.00
#
_symmetry.space_group_name_H-M   'P 1'
#
loop_
_entity.id
_entity.type
_entity.pdbx_description
1 polymer ?
#
loop_
_entity_poly.entity_id
_entity_poly.type
_entity_poly.pdbx_seq_one_letter_code
_entity_poly.pdbx_strand_id
1 'polypeptide(L)'
;MCLYSNSAHAIASACATMVPSYSSIISSGQNTSCIIQNYLIVWLDANIDIVNNDNYRSIITILQQIVNSVNIFTTINECIDFIQNIKNETIFLIISGLFGQTVISIIHEIPQINSIYIFCENKLDHELWIYKWWKIKNVFMETSFLCQALKQAAEEYDRNSISISFIEMCDENFDQHLEKRHQSFMFIQILKNIVSTIKFKQQDFKEFITYYRKKVEGNVIELKNIDKFEREYYDNVPIWWYTYPCFLYSMLNHALRTMDVVTIIKMSFFIGDLHHYITQLHSEQKFIRHDLTSFNVYRGQGISQKDFNQLKLKQKQLLSFNNFLFTSKNCDVALNFARQTISSSNLIGILFVMTIDPSIDSIPYVNIRDISSYPMEEDFLFSMNSLFRIDQLKQIDNSNTHLWQVELTLVNNNDSQIHMLIEHSLDVTIPYNIGWYRLSELLIKEGQYDKAQQMYDIIITKISDDIEKGFLYYQLGLIKFHHGEYLEANSYYHLSLVILQKILSSEHIDVAACNNEIGLVYEKMGEYLKALSYLKIALEIYEKNLSINDPLLAIFNKNIARVYFLNDDYSKSLLHYEKTIEIYENNFSSNHSDIVTSYKNIASVLEKMGDYTKAISSAEKVLAIYKKNYSSTHPDIAETYNNIGLLYEKLCEPSIALAYYEKALEIYEQTLSSDHPDLATCHKNIGSIYFQRGNYMTALSSYEKAHEIYRKNISTNHLQLATSYTCHGITYEKMGDYTKALLYYEKALEIYRNIYPLKHLNLATAYNNMGSVCFQMHDYSAALSYYKEALEIYQENLPRNHPDLVVSYMNIGDICDQMGDLSKAHSFYKSACEMEENLFPVNHHCLKQCKEKIEKLNKKLRITFKN
;
A
#
# COMPACT_ATOMS: atom_id res chain seq x y z
N MET A 1 -8.24 -18.61 2.30
CA MET A 1 -7.53 -18.33 1.05
C MET A 1 -6.78 -17.04 1.30
N CYS A 2 -5.56 -17.20 1.79
CA CYS A 2 -4.50 -16.24 2.14
C CYS A 2 -3.47 -17.18 2.80
N LEU A 3 -2.17 -17.23 2.50
CA LEU A 3 -1.24 -16.40 1.72
C LEU A 3 -0.09 -17.34 1.30
N TYR A 4 0.67 -17.01 0.26
CA TYR A 4 2.14 -17.18 0.31
C TYR A 4 2.81 -16.07 -0.51
N SER A 5 3.88 -15.55 0.09
CA SER A 5 4.77 -14.43 -0.30
C SER A 5 6.19 -14.96 -0.05
N ASN A 6 7.31 -14.56 -0.65
CA ASN A 6 7.76 -13.35 -1.36
C ASN A 6 9.10 -13.74 -2.06
N SER A 7 9.54 -13.08 -3.14
CA SER A 7 10.26 -11.81 -3.07
C SER A 7 10.22 -11.03 -4.39
N ALA A 8 10.21 -9.69 -4.27
CA ALA A 8 10.08 -8.65 -5.29
C ALA A 8 8.65 -8.23 -5.76
N HIS A 9 7.58 -8.63 -5.04
CA HIS A 9 6.19 -8.14 -5.29
C HIS A 9 5.46 -7.63 -4.02
N ALA A 10 6.19 -7.26 -2.97
CA ALA A 10 5.61 -6.93 -1.67
C ALA A 10 5.30 -5.44 -1.47
N ILE A 11 4.12 -4.95 -1.92
CA ILE A 11 3.32 -3.86 -1.26
C ILE A 11 1.79 -4.04 -1.43
N ALA A 12 1.25 -4.73 -2.44
CA ALA A 12 -0.21 -4.70 -2.69
C ALA A 12 -0.95 -5.95 -2.19
N SER A 13 -1.62 -5.89 -1.02
CA SER A 13 -2.87 -6.65 -0.70
C SER A 13 -3.27 -6.55 0.79
N ALA A 14 -3.81 -5.40 1.21
CA ALA A 14 -4.74 -5.32 2.34
C ALA A 14 -5.49 -3.98 2.28
N CYS A 15 -6.71 -3.99 1.72
CA CYS A 15 -7.85 -3.08 1.93
C CYS A 15 -8.70 -2.94 0.65
N ALA A 16 -9.46 -3.98 0.32
CA ALA A 16 -10.57 -3.87 -0.61
C ALA A 16 -11.71 -4.75 -0.11
N THR A 17 -12.60 -4.18 0.69
CA THR A 17 -14.04 -4.53 0.79
C THR A 17 -14.71 -3.57 1.77
N MET A 18 -15.33 -2.51 1.24
CA MET A 18 -16.70 -2.07 1.57
C MET A 18 -17.01 -0.81 0.77
N VAL A 19 -17.79 -0.97 -0.30
CA VAL A 19 -18.44 0.11 -1.04
C VAL A 19 -19.85 0.25 -0.48
N PRO A 20 -20.26 1.44 0.00
CA PRO A 20 -21.65 1.85 -0.06
C PRO A 20 -21.86 2.70 -1.31
N SER A 21 -22.91 2.35 -2.05
CA SER A 21 -23.49 3.05 -3.19
C SER A 21 -23.70 4.55 -2.95
N TYR A 22 -23.16 5.38 -3.83
CA TYR A 22 -23.59 6.78 -3.97
C TYR A 22 -24.91 6.84 -4.75
N SER A 23 -25.92 7.49 -4.17
CA SER A 23 -26.95 8.15 -4.97
C SER A 23 -27.41 9.46 -4.33
N SER A 24 -27.28 10.50 -5.16
CA SER A 24 -28.00 11.77 -5.28
C SER A 24 -27.77 13.00 -4.37
N ILE A 25 -27.19 14.04 -5.01
CA ILE A 25 -27.62 15.47 -5.19
C ILE A 25 -27.83 16.29 -3.87
N ILE A 26 -27.16 17.42 -3.54
CA ILE A 26 -27.11 18.78 -4.15
C ILE A 26 -25.97 19.64 -3.53
N SER A 27 -25.23 20.33 -4.39
CA SER A 27 -24.43 21.59 -4.25
C SER A 27 -23.84 22.05 -2.91
N SER A 28 -22.51 22.12 -2.83
CA SER A 28 -21.73 23.38 -2.79
C SER A 28 -20.23 23.04 -2.86
N GLY A 29 -19.45 23.92 -3.49
CA GLY A 29 -18.15 23.63 -4.08
C GLY A 29 -17.11 22.98 -3.16
N GLN A 30 -16.53 21.86 -3.64
CA GLN A 30 -15.24 21.37 -3.17
C GLN A 30 -14.15 22.38 -3.55
N ASN A 31 -13.88 23.33 -2.66
CA ASN A 31 -12.58 23.99 -2.63
C ASN A 31 -11.59 23.02 -1.97
N THR A 32 -10.83 22.30 -2.78
CA THR A 32 -9.57 21.70 -2.32
C THR A 32 -8.62 22.85 -1.96
N SER A 33 -8.67 23.32 -0.71
CA SER A 33 -7.74 24.33 -0.20
C SER A 33 -6.34 23.73 -0.17
N CYS A 34 -5.56 23.97 -1.22
CA CYS A 34 -4.23 23.39 -1.40
C CYS A 34 -3.21 24.24 -0.63
N ILE A 35 -2.67 23.67 0.44
CA ILE A 35 -1.86 24.37 1.43
C ILE A 35 -0.43 24.60 0.89
N ILE A 36 0.14 25.77 1.16
CA ILE A 36 1.46 26.22 0.66
C ILE A 36 2.50 26.25 1.79
N GLN A 37 2.03 26.20 3.04
CA GLN A 37 2.81 26.44 4.24
C GLN A 37 2.90 25.18 5.10
N ASN A 38 3.84 25.15 6.04
CA ASN A 38 4.04 23.97 6.88
C ASN A 38 2.94 23.78 7.95
N TYR A 39 2.04 24.75 8.12
CA TYR A 39 1.01 24.78 9.16
C TYR A 39 -0.26 25.53 8.69
N LEU A 40 -1.35 25.35 9.44
CA LEU A 40 -2.67 25.96 9.25
C LEU A 40 -3.09 26.76 10.48
N ILE A 41 -3.79 27.87 10.29
CA ILE A 41 -4.51 28.52 11.38
C ILE A 41 -5.99 28.13 11.32
N VAL A 42 -6.50 27.65 12.43
CA VAL A 42 -7.92 27.38 12.65
C VAL A 42 -8.41 28.29 13.76
N TRP A 43 -9.51 29.00 13.55
CA TRP A 43 -10.14 29.85 14.57
C TRP A 43 -11.55 29.34 14.88
N LEU A 44 -11.74 28.89 16.12
CA LEU A 44 -13.02 28.42 16.65
C LEU A 44 -13.56 29.42 17.68
N ASP A 45 -14.62 30.14 17.34
CA ASP A 45 -15.29 31.08 18.25
C ASP A 45 -16.76 31.27 17.84
N ALA A 46 -17.65 31.25 18.83
CA ALA A 46 -19.11 31.35 18.66
C ALA A 46 -19.54 32.71 18.10
N ASN A 47 -18.73 33.75 18.35
CA ASN A 47 -19.11 35.14 18.12
C ASN A 47 -18.49 35.74 16.85
N ILE A 48 -17.86 34.93 15.98
CA ILE A 48 -17.25 35.45 14.75
C ILE A 48 -18.36 35.79 13.75
N ASP A 49 -18.61 37.09 13.59
CA ASP A 49 -19.46 37.65 12.53
C ASP A 49 -18.61 38.48 11.56
N ILE A 50 -18.20 37.86 10.45
CA ILE A 50 -17.37 38.49 9.40
C ILE A 50 -18.19 39.51 8.59
N VAL A 51 -19.52 39.41 8.62
CA VAL A 51 -20.43 40.21 7.79
C VAL A 51 -20.73 41.55 8.43
N ASN A 52 -20.92 41.59 9.76
CA ASN A 52 -21.37 42.80 10.47
C ASN A 52 -20.32 43.42 11.41
N ASN A 53 -19.13 42.83 11.58
CA ASN A 53 -18.14 43.32 12.54
C ASN A 53 -16.75 43.57 11.90
N ASP A 54 -16.44 44.85 11.70
CA ASP A 54 -15.19 45.32 11.09
C ASP A 54 -13.92 44.91 11.87
N ASN A 55 -14.03 44.70 13.20
CA ASN A 55 -12.90 44.29 14.01
C ASN A 55 -12.45 42.86 13.68
N TYR A 56 -13.38 41.89 13.57
CA TYR A 56 -13.03 40.52 13.17
C TYR A 56 -12.46 40.46 11.76
N ARG A 57 -13.01 41.27 10.83
CA ARG A 57 -12.49 41.39 9.47
C ARG A 57 -11.05 41.92 9.45
N SER A 58 -10.75 42.91 10.29
CA SER A 58 -9.38 43.44 10.44
C SER A 58 -8.41 42.39 11.00
N ILE A 59 -8.83 41.60 12.00
CA ILE A 59 -8.01 40.55 12.61
C ILE A 59 -7.75 39.42 11.61
N ILE A 60 -8.77 38.97 10.87
CA ILE A 60 -8.61 37.95 9.83
C ILE A 60 -7.64 38.44 8.77
N THR A 61 -7.73 39.71 8.38
CA THR A 61 -6.79 40.31 7.43
C THR A 61 -5.36 40.30 7.97
N ILE A 62 -5.16 40.52 9.27
CA ILE A 62 -3.85 40.44 9.95
C ILE A 62 -3.35 38.99 10.02
N LEU A 63 -4.22 38.03 10.34
CA LEU A 63 -3.88 36.60 10.37
C LEU A 63 -3.54 36.07 8.97
N GLN A 64 -4.22 36.58 7.93
CA GLN A 64 -3.91 36.29 6.52
C GLN A 64 -2.56 36.86 6.07
N GLN A 65 -1.94 37.78 6.84
CA GLN A 65 -0.55 38.21 6.62
C GLN A 65 0.45 37.18 7.15
N ILE A 66 0.02 36.32 8.07
CA ILE A 66 0.86 35.31 8.71
C ILE A 66 0.69 33.96 7.99
N VAL A 67 -0.53 33.63 7.55
CA VAL A 67 -0.88 32.33 6.95
C VAL A 67 -1.81 32.49 5.77
N ASN A 68 -1.58 31.73 4.72
CA ASN A 68 -2.36 31.80 3.47
C ASN A 68 -3.81 31.33 3.65
N SER A 69 -4.05 30.41 4.58
CA SER A 69 -5.35 29.84 4.88
C SER A 69 -5.68 29.96 6.37
N VAL A 70 -6.65 30.80 6.69
CA VAL A 70 -7.27 30.91 8.02
C VAL A 70 -8.65 30.31 7.92
N ASN A 71 -8.86 29.15 8.56
CA ASN A 71 -10.14 28.45 8.55
C ASN A 71 -10.93 28.81 9.80
N ILE A 72 -12.17 29.26 9.63
CA ILE A 72 -12.99 29.82 10.70
C ILE A 72 -14.20 28.92 10.92
N PHE A 73 -14.47 28.60 12.17
CA PHE A 73 -15.61 27.77 12.56
C PHE A 73 -16.37 28.44 13.71
N THR A 74 -17.69 28.47 13.58
CA THR A 74 -18.61 28.92 14.63
C THR A 74 -19.20 27.76 15.42
N THR A 75 -19.04 26.53 14.93
CA THR A 75 -19.49 25.31 15.60
C THR A 75 -18.33 24.35 15.91
N ILE A 76 -18.43 23.66 17.04
CA ILE A 76 -17.40 22.71 17.50
C ILE A 76 -17.28 21.51 16.56
N ASN A 77 -18.40 20.92 16.13
CA ASN A 77 -18.40 19.67 15.38
C ASN A 77 -17.74 19.84 14.01
N GLU A 78 -18.09 20.89 13.27
CA GLU A 78 -17.48 21.18 11.97
C GLU A 78 -15.98 21.42 12.07
N CYS A 79 -15.55 22.09 13.15
CA CYS A 79 -14.13 22.33 13.42
C CYS A 79 -13.37 21.01 13.67
N ILE A 80 -13.92 20.13 14.50
CA ILE A 80 -13.29 18.83 14.81
C ILE A 80 -13.27 17.93 13.57
N ASP A 81 -14.37 17.85 12.81
CA ASP A 81 -14.45 17.06 11.58
C ASP A 81 -13.43 17.56 10.54
N PHE A 82 -13.26 18.87 10.41
CA PHE A 82 -12.22 19.46 9.56
C PHE A 82 -10.82 19.07 10.02
N ILE A 83 -10.53 19.21 11.32
CA ILE A 83 -9.21 18.90 11.90
C ILE A 83 -8.88 17.40 11.76
N GLN A 84 -9.85 16.51 11.92
CA GLN A 84 -9.63 15.06 11.79
C GLN A 84 -9.36 14.62 10.35
N ASN A 85 -9.87 15.36 9.36
CA ASN A 85 -9.61 15.11 7.95
C ASN A 85 -8.22 15.57 7.47
N ILE A 86 -7.54 16.39 8.27
CA ILE A 86 -6.16 16.83 8.02
C ILE A 86 -5.19 15.70 8.36
N LYS A 87 -4.44 15.22 7.37
CA LYS A 87 -3.53 14.08 7.54
C LYS A 87 -2.07 14.49 7.76
N ASN A 88 -1.60 15.53 7.08
CA ASN A 88 -0.16 15.82 6.97
C ASN A 88 0.23 17.20 7.52
N GLU A 89 -0.75 18.06 7.81
CA GLU A 89 -0.49 19.42 8.25
C GLU A 89 -0.57 19.59 9.77
N THR A 90 0.17 20.58 10.27
CA THR A 90 0.11 21.00 11.66
C THR A 90 -0.82 22.19 11.83
N ILE A 91 -1.56 22.23 12.93
CA ILE A 91 -2.59 23.23 13.20
C ILE A 91 -2.20 24.10 14.39
N PHE A 92 -2.30 25.41 14.20
CA PHE A 92 -2.37 26.41 15.25
C PHE A 92 -3.83 26.82 15.47
N LEU A 93 -4.38 26.44 16.61
CA LEU A 93 -5.77 26.66 16.94
C LEU A 93 -5.93 27.91 17.80
N ILE A 94 -6.76 28.85 17.33
CA ILE A 94 -7.28 29.96 18.13
C ILE A 94 -8.65 29.54 18.65
N ILE A 95 -8.88 29.59 19.95
CA ILE A 95 -10.15 29.20 20.56
C ILE A 95 -10.65 30.25 21.55
N SER A 96 -11.95 30.52 21.55
CA SER A 96 -12.55 31.39 22.57
C SER A 96 -12.54 30.73 23.94
N GLY A 97 -12.48 31.53 25.01
CA GLY A 97 -12.54 31.01 26.39
C GLY A 97 -13.79 30.16 26.65
N LEU A 98 -14.92 30.51 26.05
CA LEU A 98 -16.21 29.81 26.18
C LEU A 98 -16.19 28.42 25.55
N PHE A 99 -15.76 28.30 24.29
CA PHE A 99 -15.62 26.98 23.67
C PHE A 99 -14.47 26.18 24.30
N GLY A 100 -13.38 26.84 24.67
CA GLY A 100 -12.27 26.22 25.39
C GLY A 100 -12.72 25.44 26.64
N GLN A 101 -13.67 25.96 27.43
CA GLN A 101 -14.15 25.28 28.64
C GLN A 101 -14.78 23.91 28.33
N THR A 102 -15.37 23.76 27.15
CA THR A 102 -16.15 22.59 26.77
C THR A 102 -15.28 21.53 26.08
N VAL A 103 -14.34 21.95 25.22
CA VAL A 103 -13.68 21.04 24.27
C VAL A 103 -12.18 20.92 24.44
N ILE A 104 -11.55 21.68 25.33
CA ILE A 104 -10.09 21.65 25.47
C ILE A 104 -9.55 20.26 25.79
N SER A 105 -10.33 19.44 26.51
CA SER A 105 -9.96 18.06 26.83
C SER A 105 -9.95 17.10 25.66
N ILE A 106 -10.73 17.40 24.64
CA ILE A 106 -10.81 16.59 23.41
C ILE A 106 -9.74 17.09 22.44
N ILE A 107 -9.68 18.40 22.24
CA ILE A 107 -8.80 19.06 21.27
C ILE A 107 -7.32 18.90 21.64
N HIS A 108 -7.00 18.89 22.93
CA HIS A 108 -5.61 18.73 23.38
C HIS A 108 -5.01 17.37 22.96
N GLU A 109 -5.81 16.32 22.89
CA GLU A 109 -5.34 14.98 22.49
C GLU A 109 -5.13 14.84 20.98
N ILE A 110 -5.66 15.76 20.16
CA ILE A 110 -5.58 15.67 18.70
C ILE A 110 -4.13 15.89 18.22
N PRO A 111 -3.49 14.91 17.55
CA PRO A 111 -2.08 14.99 17.18
C PRO A 111 -1.73 16.15 16.23
N GLN A 112 -2.63 16.48 15.30
CA GLN A 112 -2.46 17.54 14.30
C GLN A 112 -2.33 18.93 14.94
N ILE A 113 -2.90 19.12 16.13
CA ILE A 113 -2.86 20.40 16.83
C ILE A 113 -1.55 20.51 17.60
N ASN A 114 -0.70 21.44 17.17
CA ASN A 114 0.59 21.69 17.81
C ASN A 114 0.46 22.71 18.94
N SER A 115 -0.27 23.80 18.70
CA SER A 115 -0.37 24.92 19.62
C SER A 115 -1.80 25.47 19.67
N ILE A 116 -2.26 25.79 20.88
CA ILE A 116 -3.57 26.36 21.17
C ILE A 116 -3.38 27.73 21.79
N TYR A 117 -4.06 28.73 21.23
CA TYR A 117 -4.05 30.13 21.65
C TYR A 117 -5.45 30.49 22.12
N ILE A 118 -5.59 30.87 23.39
CA ILE A 118 -6.90 31.26 23.92
C ILE A 118 -7.08 32.75 23.69
N PHE A 119 -8.20 33.13 23.07
CA PHE A 119 -8.59 34.52 22.91
C PHE A 119 -9.86 34.79 23.73
N CYS A 120 -9.77 35.66 24.73
CA CYS A 120 -10.89 35.93 25.64
C CYS A 120 -10.84 37.34 26.23
N GLU A 121 -11.96 37.77 26.83
CA GLU A 121 -12.09 39.06 27.53
C GLU A 121 -11.67 39.01 29.01
N ASN A 122 -11.40 37.82 29.58
CA ASN A 122 -10.91 37.68 30.94
C ASN A 122 -9.77 36.66 31.01
N LYS A 123 -8.56 37.14 31.27
CA LYS A 123 -7.33 36.33 31.26
C LYS A 123 -7.23 35.40 32.48
N LEU A 124 -7.68 35.86 33.64
CA LEU A 124 -7.44 35.21 34.94
C LEU A 124 -8.09 33.82 35.06
N ASP A 125 -9.26 33.62 34.44
CA ASP A 125 -10.00 32.36 34.52
C ASP A 125 -9.34 31.22 33.72
N HIS A 126 -8.48 31.57 32.75
CA HIS A 126 -7.91 30.65 31.78
C HIS A 126 -6.38 30.52 31.85
N GLU A 127 -5.68 31.38 32.59
CA GLU A 127 -4.22 31.30 32.78
C GLU A 127 -3.78 29.97 33.42
N LEU A 128 -4.59 29.42 34.32
CA LEU A 128 -4.32 28.13 34.94
C LEU A 128 -4.31 26.98 33.93
N TRP A 129 -4.90 27.15 32.74
CA TRP A 129 -4.93 26.10 31.73
C TRP A 129 -3.58 25.90 31.06
N ILE A 130 -2.71 26.91 31.03
CA ILE A 130 -1.34 26.80 30.50
C ILE A 130 -0.56 25.73 31.29
N TYR A 131 -0.76 25.67 32.60
CA TYR A 131 -0.11 24.68 33.47
C TYR A 131 -0.79 23.30 33.42
N LYS A 132 -2.08 23.24 33.07
CA LYS A 132 -2.85 22.00 33.01
C LYS A 132 -2.74 21.29 31.65
N TRP A 133 -2.61 22.05 30.57
CA TRP A 133 -2.66 21.55 29.19
C TRP A 133 -1.48 22.09 28.39
N TRP A 134 -0.48 21.26 28.14
CA TRP A 134 0.82 21.68 27.59
C TRP A 134 0.77 22.29 26.18
N LYS A 135 -0.28 22.03 25.38
CA LYS A 135 -0.47 22.61 24.04
C LYS A 135 -0.96 24.06 24.09
N ILE A 136 -1.46 24.51 25.24
CA ILE A 136 -1.94 25.88 25.42
C ILE A 136 -0.72 26.77 25.64
N LYS A 137 -0.41 27.60 24.64
CA LYS A 137 0.78 28.44 24.65
C LYS A 137 0.59 29.68 25.50
N ASN A 138 -0.55 30.36 25.34
CA ASN A 138 -0.85 31.56 26.10
C ASN A 138 -2.34 31.94 25.98
N VAL A 139 -2.74 32.91 26.82
CA VAL A 139 -4.06 33.54 26.82
C VAL A 139 -3.91 35.02 26.43
N PHE A 140 -4.63 35.43 25.40
CA PHE A 140 -4.54 36.76 24.81
C PHE A 140 -5.85 37.52 24.97
N MET A 141 -5.70 38.78 25.35
CA MET A 141 -6.77 39.77 25.45
C MET A 141 -6.79 40.71 24.24
N GLU A 142 -5.61 40.96 23.67
CA GLU A 142 -5.42 41.85 22.53
C GLU A 142 -4.98 41.07 21.29
N THR A 143 -5.49 41.52 20.15
CA THR A 143 -5.29 40.87 18.85
C THR A 143 -3.88 41.08 18.32
N SER A 144 -3.24 42.21 18.64
CA SER A 144 -1.85 42.53 18.30
C SER A 144 -0.87 41.50 18.86
N PHE A 145 -0.96 41.21 20.16
CA PHE A 145 -0.11 40.22 20.84
C PHE A 145 -0.38 38.79 20.37
N LEU A 146 -1.65 38.45 20.10
CA LEU A 146 -2.01 37.15 19.51
C LEU A 146 -1.35 36.97 18.14
N CYS A 147 -1.49 37.96 17.26
CA CYS A 147 -0.91 37.92 15.92
C CYS A 147 0.62 37.86 15.97
N GLN A 148 1.26 38.60 16.87
CA GLN A 148 2.72 38.53 17.06
C GLN A 148 3.17 37.15 17.53
N ALA A 149 2.46 36.54 18.48
CA ALA A 149 2.77 35.21 18.98
C ALA A 149 2.57 34.13 17.91
N LEU A 150 1.53 34.25 17.08
CA LEU A 150 1.29 33.35 15.95
C LEU A 150 2.34 33.51 14.87
N LYS A 151 2.77 34.74 14.57
CA LYS A 151 3.86 35.01 13.61
C LYS A 151 5.17 34.40 14.08
N GLN A 152 5.50 34.55 15.36
CA GLN A 152 6.70 33.94 15.93
C GLN A 152 6.63 32.41 15.88
N ALA A 153 5.49 31.82 16.27
CA ALA A 153 5.31 30.36 16.24
C ALA A 153 5.37 29.78 14.81
N ALA A 154 4.84 30.53 13.84
CA ALA A 154 4.95 30.24 12.41
C ALA A 154 6.41 30.18 11.95
N GLU A 155 7.18 31.23 12.19
CA GLU A 155 8.59 31.32 11.83
C GLU A 155 9.42 30.22 12.51
N GLU A 156 9.15 29.95 13.79
CA GLU A 156 9.77 28.86 14.55
C GLU A 156 9.45 27.48 13.95
N TYR A 157 8.19 27.24 13.58
CA TYR A 157 7.77 25.97 13.01
C TYR A 157 8.38 25.72 11.62
N ASP A 158 8.36 26.73 10.74
CA ASP A 158 9.00 26.65 9.43
C ASP A 158 10.49 26.30 9.56
N ARG A 159 11.18 26.92 10.52
CA ARG A 159 12.60 26.65 10.78
C ARG A 159 12.87 25.24 11.30
N ASN A 160 11.96 24.69 12.11
CA ASN A 160 12.06 23.32 12.65
C ASN A 160 11.63 22.25 11.65
N SER A 161 10.90 22.62 10.60
CA SER A 161 10.35 21.72 9.59
C SER A 161 11.36 21.27 8.51
N ILE A 162 12.66 21.34 8.76
CA ILE A 162 13.67 20.92 7.77
C ILE A 162 13.75 19.39 7.69
N SER A 163 13.70 18.86 6.47
CA SER A 163 13.86 17.43 6.18
C SER A 163 15.30 16.96 6.42
N ILE A 164 15.42 15.91 7.22
CA ILE A 164 16.68 15.24 7.56
C ILE A 164 16.58 13.76 7.17
N SER A 165 17.67 13.17 6.70
CA SER A 165 17.76 11.73 6.44
C SER A 165 18.98 11.12 7.12
N PHE A 166 18.75 10.00 7.81
CA PHE A 166 19.81 9.19 8.39
C PHE A 166 20.23 8.14 7.38
N ILE A 167 21.52 8.07 7.07
CA ILE A 167 22.07 7.18 6.05
C ILE A 167 22.93 6.13 6.73
N GLU A 168 22.53 4.87 6.56
CA GLU A 168 23.29 3.72 7.07
C GLU A 168 24.40 3.39 6.07
N MET A 169 25.64 3.30 6.54
CA MET A 169 26.75 2.84 5.71
C MET A 169 26.72 1.31 5.65
N CYS A 170 26.74 0.75 4.44
CA CYS A 170 26.59 -0.70 4.20
C CYS A 170 27.93 -1.45 4.16
N ASP A 171 27.91 -2.72 4.57
CA ASP A 171 28.92 -3.72 4.19
C ASP A 171 28.64 -4.22 2.75
N GLU A 172 29.63 -4.84 2.08
CA GLU A 172 29.73 -5.11 0.62
C GLU A 172 28.54 -5.83 -0.08
N ASN A 173 27.48 -6.23 0.61
CA ASN A 173 26.29 -6.85 0.03
C ASN A 173 25.13 -5.84 -0.07
N PHE A 174 24.97 -5.23 -1.25
CA PHE A 174 23.82 -4.37 -1.57
C PHE A 174 22.52 -5.20 -1.65
N ASP A 175 21.65 -5.03 -0.66
CA ASP A 175 20.33 -5.66 -0.61
C ASP A 175 19.25 -4.74 -1.19
N GLN A 176 18.33 -5.27 -2.00
CA GLN A 176 17.20 -4.53 -2.62
C GLN A 176 16.26 -3.86 -1.58
N HIS A 177 16.37 -4.22 -0.30
CA HIS A 177 15.59 -3.64 0.78
C HIS A 177 16.12 -2.28 1.30
N LEU A 178 17.27 -1.80 0.81
CA LEU A 178 17.87 -0.52 1.20
C LEU A 178 17.22 0.70 0.54
N GLU A 179 16.62 0.56 -0.65
CA GLU A 179 15.98 1.66 -1.39
C GLU A 179 14.90 2.37 -0.53
N LYS A 180 14.04 1.59 0.12
CA LYS A 180 12.98 2.09 1.02
C LYS A 180 13.51 2.86 2.24
N ARG A 181 14.78 2.67 2.65
CA ARG A 181 15.33 3.28 3.88
C ARG A 181 15.85 4.71 3.66
N HIS A 182 16.13 5.12 2.41
CA HIS A 182 16.75 6.41 2.09
C HIS A 182 15.97 7.21 1.04
N GLN A 183 14.64 7.08 1.05
CA GLN A 183 13.74 7.66 0.04
C GLN A 183 13.94 9.17 -0.18
N SER A 184 13.92 9.98 0.88
CA SER A 184 14.09 11.43 0.78
C SER A 184 15.47 11.84 0.29
N PHE A 185 16.51 11.12 0.69
CA PHE A 185 17.86 11.36 0.23
C PHE A 185 18.00 11.10 -1.27
N MET A 186 17.55 9.93 -1.75
CA MET A 186 17.64 9.57 -3.18
C MET A 186 16.81 10.50 -4.06
N PHE A 187 15.57 10.81 -3.63
CA PHE A 187 14.69 11.73 -4.36
C PHE A 187 15.35 13.10 -4.56
N ILE A 188 15.92 13.67 -3.49
CA ILE A 188 16.56 14.99 -3.55
C ILE A 188 17.88 14.94 -4.34
N GLN A 189 18.63 13.83 -4.25
CA GLN A 189 19.85 13.66 -5.04
C GLN A 189 19.56 13.64 -6.54
N ILE A 190 18.53 12.90 -6.96
CA ILE A 190 18.08 12.86 -8.36
C ILE A 190 17.53 14.24 -8.77
N LEU A 191 16.72 14.88 -7.93
CA LEU A 191 16.21 16.24 -8.18
C LEU A 191 17.36 17.23 -8.43
N LYS A 192 18.39 17.22 -7.58
CA LYS A 192 19.59 18.07 -7.68
C LYS A 192 20.33 17.85 -9.00
N ASN A 193 20.41 16.60 -9.47
CA ASN A 193 21.00 16.27 -10.77
C ASN A 193 20.14 16.81 -11.93
N ILE A 194 18.82 16.63 -11.85
CA ILE A 194 17.87 17.10 -12.87
C ILE A 194 17.92 18.63 -13.02
N VAL A 195 17.81 19.38 -11.92
CA VAL A 195 17.83 20.85 -11.99
C VAL A 195 19.19 21.41 -12.43
N SER A 196 20.27 20.65 -12.24
CA SER A 196 21.61 21.02 -12.73
C SER A 196 21.78 20.82 -14.23
N THR A 197 20.94 19.97 -14.86
CA THR A 197 21.06 19.62 -16.29
C THR A 197 20.00 20.33 -17.17
N ILE A 198 18.84 20.64 -16.61
CA ILE A 198 17.75 21.32 -17.34
C ILE A 198 18.05 22.82 -17.50
N LYS A 199 17.86 23.33 -18.72
CA LYS A 199 17.85 24.77 -19.00
C LYS A 199 16.43 25.32 -18.92
N PHE A 200 16.18 26.16 -17.92
CA PHE A 200 14.86 26.78 -17.72
C PHE A 200 14.64 27.97 -18.66
N LYS A 201 13.42 28.09 -19.17
CA LYS A 201 13.02 29.18 -20.07
C LYS A 201 12.19 30.21 -19.31
N GLN A 202 12.08 31.43 -19.84
CA GLN A 202 11.21 32.48 -19.29
C GLN A 202 9.73 32.04 -19.19
N GLN A 203 9.31 31.07 -20.01
CA GLN A 203 7.97 30.50 -19.94
C GLN A 203 7.73 29.73 -18.64
N ASP A 204 8.73 29.01 -18.10
CA ASP A 204 8.60 28.27 -16.85
C ASP A 204 8.35 29.22 -15.66
N PHE A 205 9.02 30.39 -15.66
CA PHE A 205 8.77 31.47 -14.70
C PHE A 205 7.32 31.97 -14.78
N LYS A 206 6.81 32.27 -15.99
CA LYS A 206 5.42 32.73 -16.17
C LYS A 206 4.39 31.69 -15.77
N GLU A 207 4.64 30.42 -16.08
CA GLU A 207 3.80 29.30 -15.64
C GLU A 207 3.74 29.22 -14.12
N PHE A 208 4.87 29.40 -13.43
CA PHE A 208 4.93 29.43 -11.99
C PHE A 208 4.11 30.58 -11.40
N ILE A 209 4.28 31.80 -11.91
CA ILE A 209 3.49 32.96 -11.47
C ILE A 209 1.99 32.70 -11.65
N THR A 210 1.59 32.15 -12.79
CA THR A 210 0.18 31.84 -13.09
C THR A 210 -0.36 30.76 -12.15
N TYR A 211 0.39 29.67 -11.96
CA TYR A 211 0.07 28.60 -11.02
C TYR A 211 -0.11 29.14 -9.60
N TYR A 212 0.82 29.98 -9.15
CA TYR A 212 0.83 30.48 -7.79
C TYR A 212 -0.25 31.53 -7.54
N ARG A 213 -0.50 32.45 -8.48
CA ARG A 213 -1.63 33.40 -8.42
C ARG A 213 -2.97 32.68 -8.26
N LYS A 214 -3.19 31.59 -9.00
CA LYS A 214 -4.39 30.76 -8.87
C LYS A 214 -4.47 30.10 -7.48
N LYS A 215 -3.33 29.73 -6.89
CA LYS A 215 -3.26 29.07 -5.58
C LYS A 215 -3.53 30.02 -4.41
N VAL A 216 -3.21 31.32 -4.54
CA VAL A 216 -3.42 32.34 -3.49
C VAL A 216 -4.58 33.30 -3.78
N GLU A 217 -5.53 32.88 -4.63
CA GLU A 217 -6.68 33.71 -5.01
C GLU A 217 -7.42 34.21 -3.75
N GLY A 218 -7.52 35.53 -3.60
CA GLY A 218 -8.13 36.18 -2.43
C GLY A 218 -7.14 36.71 -1.37
N ASN A 219 -5.86 36.32 -1.39
CA ASN A 219 -4.84 36.89 -0.49
C ASN A 219 -4.15 38.10 -1.13
N VAL A 220 -4.62 39.32 -0.80
CA VAL A 220 -4.13 40.58 -1.39
C VAL A 220 -2.64 40.83 -1.12
N ILE A 221 -2.10 40.33 -0.01
CA ILE A 221 -0.70 40.56 0.37
C ILE A 221 0.23 39.62 -0.37
N GLU A 222 -0.13 38.34 -0.46
CA GLU A 222 0.64 37.42 -1.28
C GLU A 222 0.58 37.81 -2.76
N LEU A 223 -0.56 38.29 -3.26
CA LEU A 223 -0.63 38.84 -4.62
C LEU A 223 0.34 40.03 -4.81
N LYS A 224 0.48 40.92 -3.83
CA LYS A 224 1.49 42.00 -3.88
C LYS A 224 2.93 41.46 -3.86
N ASN A 225 3.21 40.43 -3.07
CA ASN A 225 4.52 39.76 -3.05
C ASN A 225 4.82 39.11 -4.40
N ILE A 226 3.82 38.49 -5.03
CA ILE A 226 3.93 37.92 -6.38
C ILE A 226 4.17 39.02 -7.42
N ASP A 227 3.45 40.14 -7.37
CA ASP A 227 3.64 41.25 -8.29
C ASP A 227 5.03 41.89 -8.15
N LYS A 228 5.58 41.91 -6.93
CA LYS A 228 6.96 42.32 -6.69
C LYS A 228 7.94 41.30 -7.27
N PHE A 229 7.74 40.02 -6.97
CA PHE A 229 8.56 38.93 -7.48
C PHE A 229 8.56 38.88 -9.01
N GLU A 230 7.41 39.00 -9.67
CA GLU A 230 7.29 39.01 -11.13
C GLU A 230 8.07 40.17 -11.78
N ARG A 231 8.08 41.35 -11.14
CA ARG A 231 8.77 42.55 -11.66
C ARG A 231 10.27 42.56 -11.40
N GLU A 232 10.66 42.18 -10.18
CA GLU A 232 12.02 42.41 -9.65
C GLU A 232 12.85 41.12 -9.57
N TYR A 233 12.35 39.98 -10.10
CA TYR A 233 13.04 38.69 -9.98
C TYR A 233 14.47 38.76 -10.49
N TYR A 234 14.67 39.26 -11.71
CA TYR A 234 15.97 39.33 -12.37
C TYR A 234 16.84 40.53 -11.92
N ASP A 235 16.27 41.47 -11.17
CA ASP A 235 17.01 42.59 -10.61
C ASP A 235 17.79 42.17 -9.34
N ASN A 236 17.38 41.07 -8.71
CA ASN A 236 17.99 40.53 -7.51
C ASN A 236 18.48 39.10 -7.75
N VAL A 237 19.46 38.67 -6.97
CA VAL A 237 20.01 37.30 -7.10
C VAL A 237 19.15 36.28 -6.35
N PRO A 238 19.16 34.99 -6.74
CA PRO A 238 18.28 33.97 -6.14
C PRO A 238 18.42 33.83 -4.60
N ILE A 239 19.63 34.00 -4.06
CA ILE A 239 19.89 33.96 -2.61
C ILE A 239 19.15 35.09 -1.88
N TRP A 240 19.04 36.27 -2.49
CA TRP A 240 18.30 37.39 -1.94
C TRP A 240 16.82 37.03 -1.81
N TRP A 241 16.22 36.44 -2.86
CA TRP A 241 14.84 35.99 -2.84
C TRP A 241 14.58 34.83 -1.86
N TYR A 242 15.55 33.93 -1.68
CA TYR A 242 15.45 32.86 -0.70
C TYR A 242 15.47 33.37 0.75
N THR A 243 16.15 34.48 1.02
CA THR A 243 16.25 35.10 2.35
C THR A 243 15.22 36.21 2.59
N TYR A 244 14.60 36.73 1.54
CA TYR A 244 13.54 37.72 1.60
C TYR A 244 12.27 37.14 2.23
N PRO A 245 11.58 37.86 3.14
CA PRO A 245 10.43 37.37 3.88
C PRO A 245 9.19 37.26 2.98
N CYS A 246 9.16 36.24 2.14
CA CYS A 246 8.07 35.94 1.22
C CYS A 246 7.80 34.44 1.16
N PHE A 247 6.79 34.06 0.38
CA PHE A 247 6.34 32.69 0.21
C PHE A 247 7.41 31.69 -0.28
N LEU A 248 8.49 32.14 -0.92
CA LEU A 248 9.46 31.25 -1.57
C LEU A 248 10.15 30.31 -0.58
N TYR A 249 10.58 30.81 0.58
CA TYR A 249 11.28 30.02 1.59
C TYR A 249 10.38 28.90 2.13
N SER A 250 9.18 29.25 2.59
CA SER A 250 8.25 28.30 3.22
C SER A 250 7.72 27.29 2.20
N MET A 251 7.35 27.77 0.99
CA MET A 251 6.85 26.90 -0.07
C MET A 251 7.91 25.92 -0.57
N LEU A 252 9.16 26.36 -0.77
CA LEU A 252 10.24 25.48 -1.21
C LEU A 252 10.55 24.42 -0.15
N ASN A 253 10.74 24.83 1.11
CA ASN A 253 11.07 23.90 2.19
C ASN A 253 9.93 22.91 2.47
N HIS A 254 8.68 23.36 2.39
CA HIS A 254 7.51 22.49 2.45
C HIS A 254 7.51 21.45 1.33
N ALA A 255 7.71 21.90 0.08
CA ALA A 255 7.67 21.04 -1.09
C ALA A 255 8.77 19.97 -1.06
N LEU A 256 10.00 20.33 -0.67
CA LEU A 256 11.10 19.37 -0.52
C LEU A 256 10.86 18.38 0.64
N ARG A 257 10.28 18.84 1.76
CA ARG A 257 9.96 17.95 2.90
C ARG A 257 8.87 16.94 2.55
N THR A 258 7.81 17.37 1.87
CA THR A 258 6.64 16.55 1.57
C THR A 258 6.75 15.81 0.23
N MET A 259 7.79 16.09 -0.56
CA MET A 259 7.92 15.70 -1.96
C MET A 259 6.66 16.09 -2.76
N ASP A 260 6.23 17.35 -2.63
CA ASP A 260 5.16 17.92 -3.45
C ASP A 260 5.70 18.11 -4.88
N VAL A 261 5.50 17.10 -5.72
CA VAL A 261 6.08 17.02 -7.06
C VAL A 261 5.58 18.15 -7.97
N VAL A 262 4.31 18.55 -7.83
CA VAL A 262 3.72 19.64 -8.63
C VAL A 262 4.41 20.96 -8.30
N THR A 263 4.53 21.28 -7.01
CA THR A 263 5.20 22.51 -6.57
C THR A 263 6.70 22.46 -6.90
N ILE A 264 7.37 21.32 -6.73
CA ILE A 264 8.79 21.15 -7.11
C ILE A 264 9.02 21.42 -8.59
N ILE A 265 8.20 20.85 -9.49
CA ILE A 265 8.34 21.08 -10.93
C ILE A 265 8.06 22.55 -11.27
N LYS A 266 7.06 23.17 -10.66
CA LYS A 266 6.75 24.58 -10.92
C LYS A 266 7.82 25.53 -10.37
N MET A 267 8.46 25.18 -9.26
CA MET A 267 9.57 25.94 -8.66
C MET A 267 10.94 25.59 -9.23
N SER A 268 11.04 24.63 -10.15
CA SER A 268 12.34 24.04 -10.52
C SER A 268 13.31 25.06 -11.14
N PHE A 269 12.80 26.09 -11.81
CA PHE A 269 13.64 27.19 -12.30
C PHE A 269 14.35 27.91 -11.15
N PHE A 270 13.62 28.23 -10.07
CA PHE A 270 14.16 28.92 -8.91
C PHE A 270 15.11 28.00 -8.12
N ILE A 271 14.76 26.72 -7.99
CA ILE A 271 15.62 25.70 -7.36
C ILE A 271 16.95 25.58 -8.11
N GLY A 272 16.88 25.53 -9.44
CA GLY A 272 18.04 25.48 -10.34
C GLY A 272 18.89 26.74 -10.23
N ASP A 273 18.28 27.92 -10.35
CA ASP A 273 18.95 29.21 -10.22
C ASP A 273 19.67 29.35 -8.87
N LEU A 274 18.99 29.00 -7.77
CA LEU A 274 19.57 29.03 -6.43
C LEU A 274 20.74 28.05 -6.27
N HIS A 275 20.58 26.81 -6.75
CA HIS A 275 21.64 25.80 -6.69
C HIS A 275 22.86 26.20 -7.54
N HIS A 276 22.64 26.67 -8.77
CA HIS A 276 23.71 27.09 -9.67
C HIS A 276 24.47 28.30 -9.10
N TYR A 277 23.75 29.28 -8.56
CA TYR A 277 24.35 30.47 -7.98
C TYR A 277 25.19 30.15 -6.73
N ILE A 278 24.73 29.25 -5.85
CA ILE A 278 25.53 28.77 -4.72
C ILE A 278 26.80 28.06 -5.21
N THR A 279 26.69 27.18 -6.20
CA THR A 279 27.83 26.45 -6.77
C THR A 279 28.84 27.39 -7.43
N GLN A 280 28.37 28.39 -8.17
CA GLN A 280 29.22 29.41 -8.78
C GLN A 280 30.00 30.19 -7.72
N LEU A 281 29.31 30.77 -6.74
CA LEU A 281 29.96 31.56 -5.68
C LEU A 281 30.89 30.72 -4.81
N HIS A 282 30.55 29.46 -4.55
CA HIS A 282 31.43 28.53 -3.83
C HIS A 282 32.78 28.37 -4.57
N SER A 283 32.72 28.18 -5.90
CA SER A 283 33.92 28.07 -6.73
C SER A 283 34.74 29.37 -6.74
N GLU A 284 34.10 30.54 -6.77
CA GLU A 284 34.77 31.84 -6.74
C GLU A 284 35.46 32.11 -5.39
N GLN A 285 34.82 31.74 -4.27
CA GLN A 285 35.37 31.88 -2.92
C GLN A 285 36.68 31.10 -2.72
N LYS A 286 36.82 29.97 -3.40
CA LYS A 286 38.03 29.12 -3.38
C LYS A 286 39.24 29.83 -3.98
N PHE A 287 39.05 30.63 -5.03
CA PHE A 287 40.15 31.36 -5.67
C PHE A 287 40.64 32.55 -4.84
N ILE A 288 39.81 33.07 -3.93
CA ILE A 288 40.09 34.31 -3.17
C ILE A 288 40.68 34.01 -1.78
N ARG A 289 40.38 32.86 -1.14
CA ARG A 289 40.88 32.53 0.20
C ARG A 289 42.27 31.88 0.16
N HIS A 290 43.26 32.57 0.74
CA HIS A 290 44.61 32.04 0.95
C HIS A 290 44.77 31.20 2.23
N ASP A 291 43.88 31.37 3.22
CA ASP A 291 43.86 30.58 4.46
C ASP A 291 42.74 29.52 4.42
N LEU A 292 43.13 28.24 4.38
CA LEU A 292 42.26 27.05 4.38
C LEU A 292 42.03 26.52 5.80
N THR A 293 41.83 27.40 6.78
CA THR A 293 41.60 26.97 8.15
C THR A 293 40.17 26.46 8.34
N SER A 294 40.02 25.33 9.03
CA SER A 294 38.72 24.78 9.36
C SER A 294 37.96 25.73 10.29
N PHE A 295 36.64 25.75 10.15
CA PHE A 295 35.80 26.64 10.91
C PHE A 295 34.45 26.04 11.27
N ASN A 296 33.84 26.54 12.34
CA ASN A 296 32.52 26.08 12.76
C ASN A 296 31.41 26.98 12.23
N VAL A 297 30.28 26.37 11.94
CA VAL A 297 28.97 27.01 11.75
C VAL A 297 27.93 26.31 12.61
N TYR A 298 26.88 27.03 12.97
CA TYR A 298 25.93 26.63 13.99
C TYR A 298 24.50 26.69 13.47
N ARG A 299 23.69 25.73 13.89
CA ARG A 299 22.25 25.73 13.62
C ARG A 299 21.49 25.19 14.82
N GLY A 300 20.54 25.98 15.32
CA GLY A 300 19.59 25.53 16.34
C GLY A 300 18.23 25.19 15.75
N GLN A 301 17.66 24.06 16.10
CA GLN A 301 16.27 23.72 15.76
C GLN A 301 15.71 22.66 16.70
N GLY A 302 14.39 22.57 16.76
CA GLY A 302 13.70 21.44 17.35
C GLY A 302 13.62 20.28 16.37
N ILE A 303 13.76 19.05 16.87
CA ILE A 303 13.49 17.83 16.10
C ILE A 303 12.52 16.93 16.86
N SER A 304 11.84 16.03 16.15
CA SER A 304 10.92 15.09 16.78
C SER A 304 11.66 14.11 17.69
N GLN A 305 10.97 13.59 18.70
CA GLN A 305 11.51 12.53 19.56
C GLN A 305 11.99 11.32 18.75
N LYS A 306 11.28 10.98 17.67
CA LYS A 306 11.62 9.88 16.77
C LYS A 306 12.98 10.10 16.10
N ASP A 307 13.18 11.29 15.53
CA ASP A 307 14.43 11.63 14.83
C ASP A 307 15.59 11.76 15.80
N PHE A 308 15.34 12.26 17.01
CA PHE A 308 16.34 12.30 18.06
C PHE A 308 16.78 10.90 18.52
N ASN A 309 15.84 9.97 18.66
CA ASN A 309 16.18 8.58 18.97
C ASN A 309 17.02 7.95 17.85
N GLN A 310 16.76 8.28 16.59
CA GLN A 310 17.62 7.88 15.47
C GLN A 310 19.01 8.50 15.58
N LEU A 311 19.15 9.81 15.84
CA LEU A 311 20.45 10.46 16.06
C LEU A 311 21.29 9.73 17.14
N LYS A 312 20.65 9.31 18.24
CA LYS A 312 21.32 8.54 19.31
C LYS A 312 21.81 7.18 18.85
N LEU A 313 21.00 6.45 18.09
CA LEU A 313 21.34 5.11 17.59
C LEU A 313 22.40 5.16 16.47
N LYS A 314 22.45 6.25 15.71
CA LYS A 314 23.26 6.39 14.48
C LYS A 314 24.54 7.20 14.66
N GLN A 315 25.12 7.22 15.86
CA GLN A 315 26.45 7.82 16.06
C GLN A 315 27.48 7.22 15.09
N LYS A 316 28.36 8.06 14.54
CA LYS A 316 29.35 7.77 13.49
C LYS A 316 28.78 7.48 12.09
N GLN A 317 27.46 7.48 11.92
CA GLN A 317 26.83 7.37 10.60
C GLN A 317 26.64 8.75 9.96
N LEU A 318 26.00 8.76 8.79
CA LEU A 318 25.78 9.96 8.00
C LEU A 318 24.39 10.55 8.23
N LEU A 319 24.35 11.88 8.17
CA LEU A 319 23.16 12.72 8.26
C LEU A 319 23.13 13.58 7.00
N SER A 320 22.02 13.55 6.26
CA SER A 320 21.78 14.51 5.19
C SER A 320 20.73 15.54 5.60
N PHE A 321 21.02 16.82 5.33
CA PHE A 321 20.01 17.86 5.23
C PHE A 321 19.51 17.94 3.78
N ASN A 322 18.25 17.57 3.59
CA ASN A 322 17.64 17.45 2.26
C ASN A 322 17.23 18.80 1.65
N ASN A 323 17.23 19.88 2.43
CA ASN A 323 16.88 21.22 1.98
C ASN A 323 18.13 22.11 1.87
N PHE A 324 17.98 23.32 1.33
CA PHE A 324 19.02 24.35 1.41
C PHE A 324 19.23 24.74 2.88
N LEU A 325 20.43 24.47 3.39
CA LEU A 325 20.71 24.53 4.81
C LEU A 325 21.29 25.90 5.19
N PHE A 326 20.51 26.65 5.96
CA PHE A 326 20.92 27.94 6.53
C PHE A 326 21.59 27.72 7.89
N THR A 327 22.77 28.32 8.07
CA THR A 327 23.59 28.23 9.30
C THR A 327 24.17 29.60 9.64
N SER A 328 24.45 29.83 10.92
CA SER A 328 25.07 31.07 11.40
C SER A 328 26.49 30.83 11.88
N LYS A 329 27.36 31.84 11.73
CA LYS A 329 28.66 31.86 12.39
C LYS A 329 28.54 32.09 13.90
N ASN A 330 27.45 32.69 14.35
CA ASN A 330 27.23 33.03 15.75
C ASN A 330 26.53 31.88 16.49
N CYS A 331 27.23 31.28 17.45
CA CYS A 331 26.71 30.19 18.28
C CYS A 331 25.50 30.62 19.13
N ASP A 332 25.51 31.84 19.68
CA ASP A 332 24.44 32.32 20.56
C ASP A 332 23.13 32.49 19.81
N VAL A 333 23.19 32.97 18.56
CA VAL A 333 22.03 33.08 17.68
C VAL A 333 21.42 31.70 17.45
N ALA A 334 22.24 30.72 17.04
CA ALA A 334 21.78 29.35 16.86
C ALA A 334 21.22 28.73 18.15
N LEU A 335 21.90 28.92 19.28
CA LEU A 335 21.48 28.38 20.58
C LEU A 335 20.13 28.94 21.04
N ASN A 336 19.85 30.22 20.76
CA ASN A 336 18.54 30.81 21.08
C ASN A 336 17.39 30.07 20.39
N PHE A 337 17.56 29.70 19.12
CA PHE A 337 16.55 28.92 18.41
C PHE A 337 16.41 27.49 18.96
N ALA A 338 17.50 26.85 19.37
CA ALA A 338 17.43 25.54 20.04
C ALA A 338 16.76 25.63 21.42
N ARG A 339 16.85 26.77 22.11
CA ARG A 339 16.18 27.01 23.40
C ARG A 339 14.70 27.32 23.25
N GLN A 340 14.31 28.04 22.19
CA GLN A 340 12.91 28.38 21.93
C GLN A 340 12.02 27.12 21.81
N THR A 341 12.57 26.01 21.34
CA THR A 341 11.84 24.75 21.18
C THR A 341 11.54 24.04 22.51
N ILE A 342 12.19 24.41 23.62
CA ILE A 342 11.92 23.88 24.97
C ILE A 342 10.48 24.20 25.40
N SER A 343 9.91 25.30 24.88
CA SER A 343 8.51 25.67 25.13
C SER A 343 7.49 24.71 24.49
N SER A 344 7.94 23.76 23.66
CA SER A 344 7.11 22.73 23.01
C SER A 344 7.45 21.35 23.56
N SER A 345 6.48 20.64 24.15
CA SER A 345 6.75 19.35 24.82
C SER A 345 7.06 18.20 23.86
N ASN A 346 6.88 18.38 22.55
CA ASN A 346 7.01 17.32 21.55
C ASN A 346 8.32 17.38 20.76
N LEU A 347 9.12 18.42 20.95
CA LEU A 347 10.38 18.62 20.25
C LEU A 347 11.55 18.60 21.24
N ILE A 348 12.68 18.09 20.77
CA ILE A 348 13.97 18.20 21.46
C ILE A 348 14.75 19.31 20.77
N GLY A 349 15.22 20.29 21.55
CA GLY A 349 16.08 21.35 21.07
C GLY A 349 17.47 20.84 20.79
N ILE A 350 17.94 21.03 19.57
CA ILE A 350 19.26 20.62 19.12
C ILE A 350 20.05 21.84 18.65
N LEU A 351 21.25 21.99 19.20
CA LEU A 351 22.32 22.82 18.64
C LEU A 351 23.25 21.93 17.81
N PHE A 352 23.15 22.02 16.49
CA PHE A 352 24.13 21.44 15.59
C PHE A 352 25.37 22.32 15.53
N VAL A 353 26.52 21.73 15.83
CA VAL A 353 27.85 22.33 15.69
C VAL A 353 28.53 21.64 14.52
N MET A 354 28.64 22.35 13.40
CA MET A 354 29.13 21.78 12.14
C MET A 354 30.54 22.28 11.85
N THR A 355 31.49 21.36 11.77
CA THR A 355 32.89 21.63 11.42
C THR A 355 33.04 21.58 9.91
N ILE A 356 33.47 22.70 9.32
CA ILE A 356 33.67 22.87 7.88
C ILE A 356 35.16 22.94 7.58
N ASP A 357 35.63 22.02 6.75
CA ASP A 357 36.97 22.05 6.16
C ASP A 357 36.87 22.65 4.76
N PRO A 358 37.45 23.85 4.50
CA PRO A 358 37.40 24.49 3.19
C PRO A 358 38.08 23.72 2.06
N SER A 359 38.92 22.71 2.38
CA SER A 359 39.55 21.86 1.37
C SER A 359 38.58 20.83 0.74
N ILE A 360 37.44 20.58 1.38
CA ILE A 360 36.41 19.65 0.92
C ILE A 360 35.47 20.36 -0.06
N ASP A 361 35.44 19.88 -1.31
CA ASP A 361 34.67 20.47 -2.43
C ASP A 361 33.37 19.68 -2.76
N SER A 362 32.97 18.78 -1.87
CA SER A 362 31.84 17.86 -2.11
C SER A 362 30.48 18.56 -2.12
N ILE A 363 30.33 19.58 -1.27
CA ILE A 363 29.05 20.23 -0.97
C ILE A 363 29.23 21.73 -1.09
N PRO A 364 28.62 22.37 -2.10
CA PRO A 364 28.70 23.81 -2.25
C PRO A 364 28.06 24.57 -1.08
N TYR A 365 28.79 25.57 -0.59
CA TYR A 365 28.32 26.50 0.44
C TYR A 365 28.88 27.91 0.20
N VAL A 366 28.16 28.93 0.68
CA VAL A 366 28.46 30.34 0.42
C VAL A 366 28.20 31.19 1.66
N ASN A 367 29.11 32.11 1.99
CA ASN A 367 28.81 33.20 2.92
C ASN A 367 27.85 34.20 2.26
N ILE A 368 26.71 34.47 2.89
CA ILE A 368 25.61 35.26 2.30
C ILE A 368 25.49 36.67 2.88
N ARG A 369 26.43 37.11 3.73
CA ARG A 369 26.37 38.41 4.41
C ARG A 369 26.08 39.59 3.48
N ASP A 370 26.74 39.65 2.32
CA ASP A 370 26.63 40.79 1.40
C ASP A 370 25.55 40.59 0.31
N ILE A 371 24.83 39.48 0.35
CA ILE A 371 23.94 39.02 -0.72
C ILE A 371 22.51 38.79 -0.24
N SER A 372 22.33 38.48 1.05
CA SER A 372 21.02 38.26 1.66
C SER A 372 20.19 39.54 1.70
N SER A 373 18.88 39.40 1.88
CA SER A 373 18.00 40.55 2.12
C SER A 373 18.22 41.21 3.49
N TYR A 374 19.00 40.59 4.38
CA TYR A 374 19.29 41.05 5.74
C TYR A 374 20.80 40.91 6.03
N PRO A 375 21.63 41.89 5.64
CA PRO A 375 23.09 41.76 5.58
C PRO A 375 23.81 41.87 6.94
N MET A 376 23.11 41.62 8.05
CA MET A 376 23.56 41.95 9.40
C MET A 376 24.47 40.88 10.03
N GLU A 377 24.39 39.62 9.59
CA GLU A 377 25.08 38.49 10.22
C GLU A 377 25.97 37.73 9.23
N GLU A 378 27.08 37.16 9.73
CA GLU A 378 27.90 36.21 8.96
C GLU A 378 27.19 34.84 8.91
N ASP A 379 26.32 34.69 7.93
CA ASP A 379 25.58 33.45 7.72
C ASP A 379 26.10 32.69 6.50
N PHE A 380 25.89 31.38 6.51
CA PHE A 380 26.28 30.47 5.46
C PHE A 380 25.06 29.69 4.95
N LEU A 381 24.94 29.62 3.63
CA LEU A 381 23.93 28.84 2.94
C LEU A 381 24.59 27.68 2.21
N PHE A 382 24.16 26.46 2.52
CA PHE A 382 24.58 25.24 1.83
C PHE A 382 23.54 24.80 0.81
N SER A 383 24.01 24.16 -0.27
CA SER A 383 23.14 23.50 -1.24
C SER A 383 22.31 22.37 -0.61
N MET A 384 21.20 21.99 -1.25
CA MET A 384 20.45 20.77 -0.91
C MET A 384 21.34 19.52 -0.89
N ASN A 385 20.92 18.55 -0.08
CA ASN A 385 21.57 17.26 0.16
C ASN A 385 22.97 17.41 0.77
N SER A 386 23.07 18.24 1.82
CA SER A 386 24.33 18.47 2.55
C SER A 386 24.59 17.34 3.53
N LEU A 387 25.68 16.59 3.32
CA LEU A 387 26.07 15.42 4.11
C LEU A 387 27.06 15.75 5.23
N PHE A 388 26.74 15.26 6.42
CA PHE A 388 27.57 15.37 7.61
C PHE A 388 27.71 14.02 8.32
N ARG A 389 28.87 13.79 8.94
CA ARG A 389 29.08 12.65 9.85
C ARG A 389 28.68 13.05 11.26
N ILE A 390 27.94 12.17 11.95
CA ILE A 390 27.51 12.38 13.34
C ILE A 390 28.64 11.97 14.27
N ASP A 391 29.31 12.92 14.91
CA ASP A 391 30.47 12.63 15.74
C ASP A 391 30.07 12.32 17.19
N GLN A 392 29.51 13.32 17.88
CA GLN A 392 29.17 13.22 19.29
C GLN A 392 27.87 13.92 19.62
N LEU A 393 27.16 13.38 20.62
CA LEU A 393 25.99 14.01 21.22
C LEU A 393 26.31 14.36 22.68
N LYS A 394 26.13 15.63 23.04
CA LYS A 394 26.38 16.15 24.39
C LYS A 394 25.12 16.82 24.91
N GLN A 395 24.71 16.51 26.13
CA GLN A 395 23.62 17.26 26.77
C GLN A 395 24.18 18.61 27.22
N ILE A 396 23.50 19.72 26.88
CA ILE A 396 24.00 21.07 27.19
C ILE A 396 23.77 21.42 28.67
N ASP A 397 22.67 20.92 29.25
CA ASP A 397 22.30 21.19 30.63
C ASP A 397 21.85 19.89 31.33
N ASN A 398 22.53 19.50 32.40
CA ASN A 398 22.21 18.31 33.18
C ASN A 398 20.84 18.39 33.88
N SER A 399 20.31 19.60 34.08
CA SER A 399 18.98 19.82 34.66
C SER A 399 17.84 19.75 33.65
N ASN A 400 18.14 19.87 32.34
CA ASN A 400 17.16 19.88 31.26
C ASN A 400 17.44 18.79 30.23
N THR A 401 16.59 17.76 30.19
CA THR A 401 16.74 16.60 29.28
C THR A 401 16.39 16.89 27.82
N HIS A 402 15.90 18.10 27.49
CA HIS A 402 15.36 18.45 26.17
C HIS A 402 16.26 19.37 25.34
N LEU A 403 17.50 19.63 25.78
CA LEU A 403 18.46 20.48 25.05
C LEU A 403 19.81 19.77 24.86
N TRP A 404 20.20 19.55 23.60
CA TRP A 404 21.39 18.79 23.23
C TRP A 404 22.24 19.51 22.19
N GLN A 405 23.54 19.27 22.25
CA GLN A 405 24.52 19.61 21.24
C GLN A 405 24.84 18.36 20.42
N VAL A 406 24.86 18.51 19.10
CA VAL A 406 25.25 17.47 18.15
C VAL A 406 26.41 17.98 17.33
N GLU A 407 27.56 17.32 17.46
CA GLU A 407 28.76 17.63 16.69
C GLU A 407 28.70 16.88 15.35
N LEU A 408 28.88 17.66 14.28
CA LEU A 408 28.80 17.21 12.91
C LEU A 408 30.08 17.63 12.15
N THR A 409 30.59 16.76 11.30
CA THR A 409 31.73 17.08 10.42
C THR A 409 31.33 16.93 8.96
N LEU A 410 31.65 17.92 8.14
CA LEU A 410 31.38 17.89 6.69
C LEU A 410 32.11 16.72 6.04
N VAL A 411 31.42 15.95 5.21
CA VAL A 411 32.00 14.74 4.60
C VAL A 411 32.51 15.00 3.19
N ASN A 412 33.68 14.45 2.88
CA ASN A 412 34.25 14.45 1.54
C ASN A 412 33.63 13.33 0.68
N ASN A 413 33.24 13.64 -0.54
CA ASN A 413 32.69 12.68 -1.51
C ASN A 413 33.70 11.64 -1.98
N ASN A 414 35.00 11.82 -1.70
CA ASN A 414 36.05 10.83 -1.98
C ASN A 414 35.97 9.57 -1.10
N ASP A 415 35.05 9.53 -0.13
CA ASP A 415 34.74 8.31 0.62
C ASP A 415 34.06 7.29 -0.32
N SER A 416 34.77 6.20 -0.63
CA SER A 416 34.32 5.15 -1.56
C SER A 416 32.90 4.66 -1.29
N GLN A 417 32.47 4.62 -0.03
CA GLN A 417 31.14 4.15 0.34
C GLN A 417 30.04 5.18 0.01
N ILE A 418 30.34 6.47 0.12
CA ILE A 418 29.41 7.55 -0.29
C ILE A 418 29.31 7.61 -1.80
N HIS A 419 30.43 7.42 -2.48
CA HIS A 419 30.45 7.33 -3.94
C HIS A 419 29.55 6.18 -4.43
N MET A 420 29.69 4.98 -3.85
CA MET A 420 28.80 3.85 -4.15
C MET A 420 27.32 4.15 -3.88
N LEU A 421 26.99 4.86 -2.79
CA LEU A 421 25.60 5.25 -2.51
C LEU A 421 25.05 6.26 -3.54
N ILE A 422 25.89 7.21 -3.98
CA ILE A 422 25.51 8.18 -5.01
C ILE A 422 25.37 7.48 -6.37
N GLU A 423 26.32 6.64 -6.78
CA GLU A 423 26.23 5.86 -8.01
C GLU A 423 25.02 4.93 -7.99
N HIS A 424 24.80 4.19 -6.90
CA HIS A 424 23.59 3.38 -6.73
C HIS A 424 22.32 4.21 -6.87
N SER A 425 22.24 5.41 -6.25
CA SER A 425 21.06 6.29 -6.42
C SER A 425 20.83 6.72 -7.88
N LEU A 426 21.89 6.73 -8.70
CA LEU A 426 21.81 7.03 -10.13
C LEU A 426 21.47 5.78 -10.95
N ASP A 427 21.98 4.60 -10.58
CA ASP A 427 21.74 3.30 -11.21
C ASP A 427 20.35 2.72 -10.94
N VAL A 428 19.73 3.09 -9.80
CA VAL A 428 18.31 2.80 -9.50
C VAL A 428 17.39 3.43 -10.56
N THR A 429 17.87 4.37 -11.36
CA THR A 429 17.13 4.91 -12.51
C THR A 429 17.79 4.45 -13.80
N ILE A 430 17.03 4.04 -14.82
CA ILE A 430 17.64 3.50 -16.06
C ILE A 430 18.54 4.59 -16.70
N PRO A 431 19.82 4.27 -17.06
CA PRO A 431 20.81 5.25 -17.50
C PRO A 431 20.41 6.13 -18.71
N TYR A 432 19.45 5.66 -19.50
CA TYR A 432 18.98 6.34 -20.72
C TYR A 432 17.82 7.31 -20.47
N ASN A 433 17.24 7.33 -19.26
CA ASN A 433 16.16 8.25 -18.92
C ASN A 433 16.72 9.61 -18.51
N ILE A 434 16.29 10.69 -19.16
CA ILE A 434 16.80 12.04 -18.94
C ILE A 434 15.76 12.87 -18.18
N GLY A 435 16.22 13.73 -17.27
CA GLY A 435 15.39 14.73 -16.61
C GLY A 435 14.34 14.13 -15.67
N TRP A 436 13.12 14.66 -15.73
CA TRP A 436 12.05 14.38 -14.77
C TRP A 436 11.55 12.92 -14.76
N TYR A 437 11.76 12.18 -15.84
CA TYR A 437 11.40 10.75 -15.92
C TYR A 437 12.06 9.95 -14.79
N ARG A 438 13.35 10.21 -14.50
CA ARG A 438 14.12 9.50 -13.47
C ARG A 438 13.47 9.60 -12.08
N LEU A 439 12.91 10.76 -11.77
CA LEU A 439 12.24 10.99 -10.49
C LEU A 439 10.89 10.28 -10.44
N SER A 440 10.15 10.23 -11.57
CA SER A 440 8.90 9.49 -11.67
C SER A 440 9.12 7.98 -11.51
N GLU A 441 10.19 7.44 -12.10
CA GLU A 441 10.58 6.04 -11.97
C GLU A 441 10.90 5.67 -10.51
N LEU A 442 11.67 6.51 -9.81
CA LEU A 442 11.92 6.33 -8.38
C LEU A 442 10.60 6.30 -7.59
N LEU A 443 9.69 7.24 -7.87
CA LEU A 443 8.38 7.28 -7.19
C LEU A 443 7.55 6.01 -7.44
N ILE A 444 7.61 5.42 -8.64
CA ILE A 444 6.95 4.14 -8.95
C ILE A 444 7.59 3.01 -8.13
N LYS A 445 8.93 2.88 -8.13
CA LYS A 445 9.64 1.83 -7.37
C LYS A 445 9.33 1.89 -5.88
N GLU A 446 9.17 3.10 -5.36
CA GLU A 446 8.80 3.36 -3.98
C GLU A 446 7.30 3.19 -3.68
N GLY A 447 6.47 2.90 -4.69
CA GLY A 447 5.02 2.76 -4.55
C GLY A 447 4.26 4.08 -4.35
N GLN A 448 4.89 5.24 -4.58
CA GLN A 448 4.25 6.55 -4.58
C GLN A 448 3.58 6.84 -5.93
N TYR A 449 2.65 5.95 -6.34
CA TYR A 449 2.04 5.96 -7.67
C TYR A 449 1.25 7.26 -7.96
N ASP A 450 0.54 7.83 -6.98
CA ASP A 450 -0.19 9.10 -7.14
C ASP A 450 0.72 10.26 -7.54
N LYS A 451 1.88 10.36 -6.88
CA LYS A 451 2.87 11.42 -7.15
C LYS A 451 3.55 11.20 -8.49
N ALA A 452 3.85 9.94 -8.83
CA ALA A 452 4.38 9.59 -10.15
C ALA A 452 3.38 9.95 -11.27
N GLN A 453 2.09 9.70 -11.06
CA GLN A 453 1.05 10.04 -12.04
C GLN A 453 0.98 11.56 -12.25
N GLN A 454 0.88 12.35 -11.18
CA GLN A 454 0.89 13.81 -11.26
C GLN A 454 2.12 14.33 -12.02
N MET A 455 3.26 13.68 -11.81
CA MET A 455 4.49 14.00 -12.49
C MET A 455 4.39 13.76 -14.00
N TYR A 456 3.94 12.58 -14.42
CA TYR A 456 3.80 12.24 -15.83
C TYR A 456 2.73 13.08 -16.54
N ASP A 457 1.63 13.40 -15.87
CA ASP A 457 0.59 14.28 -16.43
C ASP A 457 1.17 15.66 -16.78
N ILE A 458 2.04 16.21 -15.93
CA ILE A 458 2.74 17.48 -16.22
C ILE A 458 3.75 17.29 -17.36
N ILE A 459 4.56 16.23 -17.32
CA ILE A 459 5.62 15.98 -18.31
C ILE A 459 5.01 15.80 -19.72
N ILE A 460 3.91 15.07 -19.86
CA ILE A 460 3.21 14.84 -21.13
C ILE A 460 2.76 16.14 -21.78
N THR A 461 2.36 17.15 -20.98
CA THR A 461 1.94 18.44 -21.54
C THR A 461 3.11 19.28 -22.08
N LYS A 462 4.34 19.00 -21.63
CA LYS A 462 5.54 19.76 -21.99
C LYS A 462 6.34 19.14 -23.14
N ILE A 463 6.22 17.84 -23.36
CA ILE A 463 6.99 17.11 -24.37
C ILE A 463 6.35 17.22 -25.76
N SER A 464 7.19 17.50 -26.75
CA SER A 464 6.83 17.48 -28.17
C SER A 464 7.30 16.23 -28.91
N ASP A 465 8.17 15.42 -28.31
CA ASP A 465 8.65 14.16 -28.90
C ASP A 465 7.60 13.05 -28.74
N ASP A 466 7.13 12.52 -29.87
CA ASP A 466 6.15 11.45 -29.88
C ASP A 466 6.72 10.15 -29.27
N ILE A 467 8.03 9.87 -29.38
CA ILE A 467 8.64 8.65 -28.81
C ILE A 467 8.58 8.71 -27.29
N GLU A 468 9.05 9.80 -26.69
CA GLU A 468 9.00 10.03 -25.25
C GLU A 468 7.55 9.96 -24.74
N LYS A 469 6.60 10.51 -25.52
CA LYS A 469 5.18 10.45 -25.21
C LYS A 469 4.62 9.02 -25.21
N GLY A 470 5.07 8.17 -26.13
CA GLY A 470 4.76 6.73 -26.14
C GLY A 470 5.20 6.05 -24.84
N PHE A 471 6.46 6.25 -24.43
CA PHE A 471 6.98 5.70 -23.18
C PHE A 471 6.25 6.24 -21.94
N LEU A 472 5.84 7.50 -21.93
CA LEU A 472 5.05 8.07 -20.84
C LEU A 472 3.67 7.43 -20.71
N TYR A 473 2.99 7.17 -21.83
CA TYR A 473 1.74 6.42 -21.80
C TYR A 473 1.96 4.98 -21.32
N TYR A 474 3.07 4.33 -21.68
CA TYR A 474 3.42 3.03 -21.12
C TYR A 474 3.55 3.08 -19.59
N GLN A 475 4.25 4.08 -19.05
CA GLN A 475 4.41 4.25 -17.60
C GLN A 475 3.09 4.59 -16.88
N LEU A 476 2.23 5.42 -17.48
CA LEU A 476 0.88 5.67 -16.97
C LEU A 476 0.05 4.39 -16.96
N GLY A 477 0.17 3.54 -18.00
CA GLY A 477 -0.45 2.24 -18.05
C GLY A 477 -0.04 1.34 -16.87
N LEU A 478 1.26 1.30 -16.55
CA LEU A 478 1.80 0.57 -15.39
C LEU A 478 1.22 1.07 -14.08
N ILE A 479 1.21 2.40 -13.89
CA ILE A 479 0.61 3.03 -12.71
C ILE A 479 -0.85 2.62 -12.55
N LYS A 480 -1.65 2.71 -13.62
CA LYS A 480 -3.08 2.34 -13.58
C LYS A 480 -3.29 0.85 -13.34
N PHE A 481 -2.43 0.00 -13.89
CA PHE A 481 -2.44 -1.44 -13.63
C PHE A 481 -2.20 -1.74 -12.14
N HIS A 482 -1.25 -1.05 -11.51
CA HIS A 482 -0.97 -1.21 -10.07
C HIS A 482 -2.12 -0.73 -9.17
N HIS A 483 -2.89 0.28 -9.59
CA HIS A 483 -4.11 0.71 -8.90
C HIS A 483 -5.30 -0.25 -9.08
N GLY A 484 -5.19 -1.25 -9.97
CA GLY A 484 -6.30 -2.13 -10.34
C GLY A 484 -7.27 -1.53 -11.35
N GLU A 485 -6.94 -0.37 -11.92
CA GLU A 485 -7.74 0.33 -12.92
C GLU A 485 -7.45 -0.21 -14.33
N TYR A 486 -7.78 -1.48 -14.56
CA TYR A 486 -7.37 -2.23 -15.76
C TYR A 486 -7.88 -1.63 -17.08
N LEU A 487 -9.05 -1.00 -17.09
CA LEU A 487 -9.59 -0.36 -18.30
C LEU A 487 -8.77 0.87 -18.71
N GLU A 488 -8.36 1.69 -17.75
CA GLU A 488 -7.50 2.85 -18.00
C GLU A 488 -6.08 2.40 -18.34
N ALA A 489 -5.56 1.39 -17.65
CA ALA A 489 -4.27 0.79 -17.99
C ALA A 489 -4.24 0.33 -19.45
N ASN A 490 -5.28 -0.38 -19.89
CA ASN A 490 -5.39 -0.86 -21.26
C ASN A 490 -5.42 0.29 -22.28
N SER A 491 -6.15 1.38 -21.99
CA SER A 491 -6.23 2.52 -22.90
C SER A 491 -4.87 3.20 -23.07
N TYR A 492 -4.13 3.40 -21.98
CA TYR A 492 -2.78 3.97 -22.01
C TYR A 492 -1.78 3.07 -22.73
N TYR A 493 -1.80 1.75 -22.47
CA TYR A 493 -0.93 0.83 -23.20
C TYR A 493 -1.23 0.78 -24.70
N HIS A 494 -2.51 0.86 -25.10
CA HIS A 494 -2.86 0.98 -26.51
C HIS A 494 -2.39 2.30 -27.14
N LEU A 495 -2.48 3.42 -26.43
CA LEU A 495 -1.94 4.69 -26.89
C LEU A 495 -0.42 4.60 -27.10
N SER A 496 0.30 4.02 -26.12
CA SER A 496 1.73 3.74 -26.24
C SER A 496 2.04 2.86 -27.46
N LEU A 497 1.35 1.72 -27.58
CA LEU A 497 1.55 0.77 -28.67
C LEU A 497 1.38 1.43 -30.05
N VAL A 498 0.32 2.23 -30.24
CA VAL A 498 0.05 2.91 -31.52
C VAL A 498 1.15 3.90 -31.87
N ILE A 499 1.69 4.61 -30.88
CA ILE A 499 2.78 5.57 -31.10
C ILE A 499 4.08 4.84 -31.42
N LEU A 500 4.44 3.84 -30.61
CA LEU A 500 5.66 3.07 -30.79
C LEU A 500 5.67 2.31 -32.13
N GLN A 501 4.54 1.73 -32.55
CA GLN A 501 4.43 1.05 -33.84
C GLN A 501 4.55 1.98 -35.06
N LYS A 502 4.24 3.28 -34.92
CA LYS A 502 4.41 4.24 -36.03
C LYS A 502 5.87 4.58 -36.29
N ILE A 503 6.71 4.48 -35.26
CA ILE A 503 8.07 5.03 -35.27
C ILE A 503 9.11 3.91 -35.25
N LEU A 504 8.86 2.86 -34.46
CA LEU A 504 9.71 1.68 -34.33
C LEU A 504 9.23 0.56 -35.25
N SER A 505 10.13 -0.38 -35.56
CA SER A 505 9.73 -1.58 -36.30
C SER A 505 8.72 -2.41 -35.50
N SER A 506 7.84 -3.13 -36.19
CA SER A 506 6.89 -4.05 -35.53
C SER A 506 7.57 -5.17 -34.76
N GLU A 507 8.85 -5.42 -35.02
CA GLU A 507 9.70 -6.40 -34.34
C GLU A 507 10.57 -5.76 -33.23
N HIS A 508 10.32 -4.51 -32.86
CA HIS A 508 11.06 -3.85 -31.80
C HIS A 508 10.67 -4.38 -30.41
N ILE A 509 11.65 -4.49 -29.51
CA ILE A 509 11.47 -5.02 -28.16
C ILE A 509 10.44 -4.21 -27.34
N ASP A 510 10.42 -2.88 -27.48
CA ASP A 510 9.43 -2.03 -26.78
C ASP A 510 7.98 -2.26 -27.25
N VAL A 511 7.80 -2.59 -28.53
CA VAL A 511 6.49 -3.00 -29.06
C VAL A 511 6.08 -4.31 -28.42
N ALA A 512 7.00 -5.27 -28.28
CA ALA A 512 6.75 -6.53 -27.59
C ALA A 512 6.42 -6.32 -26.09
N ALA A 513 7.12 -5.41 -25.40
CA ALA A 513 6.85 -5.06 -24.02
C ALA A 513 5.43 -4.51 -23.83
N CYS A 514 4.97 -3.62 -24.72
CA CYS A 514 3.59 -3.11 -24.70
C CYS A 514 2.57 -4.23 -24.93
N ASN A 515 2.81 -5.13 -25.89
CA ASN A 515 1.94 -6.28 -26.12
C ASN A 515 1.89 -7.21 -24.89
N ASN A 516 3.02 -7.42 -24.20
CA ASN A 516 3.04 -8.20 -22.97
C ASN A 516 2.14 -7.58 -21.90
N GLU A 517 2.28 -6.28 -21.63
CA GLU A 517 1.47 -5.59 -20.63
C GLU A 517 -0.03 -5.60 -20.97
N ILE A 518 -0.40 -5.35 -22.24
CA ILE A 518 -1.79 -5.48 -22.70
C ILE A 518 -2.32 -6.90 -22.47
N GLY A 519 -1.49 -7.91 -22.75
CA GLY A 519 -1.81 -9.30 -22.49
C GLY A 519 -2.10 -9.58 -21.00
N LEU A 520 -1.27 -9.03 -20.11
CA LEU A 520 -1.46 -9.13 -18.66
C LEU A 520 -2.71 -8.38 -18.18
N VAL A 521 -3.04 -7.23 -18.78
CA VAL A 521 -4.28 -6.52 -18.46
C VAL A 521 -5.51 -7.36 -18.82
N TYR A 522 -5.53 -7.95 -20.03
CA TYR A 522 -6.62 -8.83 -20.43
C TYR A 522 -6.72 -10.10 -19.58
N GLU A 523 -5.61 -10.64 -19.07
CA GLU A 523 -5.63 -11.72 -18.07
C GLU A 523 -6.40 -11.28 -16.83
N LYS A 524 -6.08 -10.11 -16.28
CA LYS A 524 -6.76 -9.57 -15.08
C LYS A 524 -8.24 -9.27 -15.31
N MET A 525 -8.61 -8.90 -16.53
CA MET A 525 -10.01 -8.72 -16.93
C MET A 525 -10.76 -10.04 -17.17
N GLY A 526 -10.08 -11.20 -17.16
CA GLY A 526 -10.67 -12.50 -17.47
C GLY A 526 -10.85 -12.80 -18.96
N GLU A 527 -10.31 -11.95 -19.85
CA GLU A 527 -10.39 -12.10 -21.30
C GLU A 527 -9.21 -12.93 -21.84
N TYR A 528 -9.12 -14.19 -21.43
CA TYR A 528 -7.94 -15.04 -21.64
C TYR A 528 -7.54 -15.24 -23.11
N LEU A 529 -8.50 -15.32 -24.03
CA LEU A 529 -8.21 -15.47 -25.46
C LEU A 529 -7.51 -14.23 -26.03
N LYS A 530 -7.93 -13.03 -25.63
CA LYS A 530 -7.26 -11.79 -26.03
C LYS A 530 -5.89 -11.70 -25.38
N ALA A 531 -5.79 -12.02 -24.09
CA ALA A 531 -4.52 -12.08 -23.38
C ALA A 531 -3.49 -12.96 -24.12
N LEU A 532 -3.89 -14.18 -24.50
CA LEU A 532 -3.03 -15.10 -25.26
C LEU A 532 -2.61 -14.54 -26.62
N SER A 533 -3.49 -13.81 -27.32
CA SER A 533 -3.13 -13.23 -28.62
C SER A 533 -1.99 -12.21 -28.51
N TYR A 534 -2.07 -11.30 -27.53
CA TYR A 534 -1.05 -10.29 -27.30
C TYR A 534 0.24 -10.88 -26.72
N LEU A 535 0.15 -11.80 -25.76
CA LEU A 535 1.34 -12.45 -25.18
C LEU A 535 2.12 -13.27 -26.21
N LYS A 536 1.44 -13.93 -27.16
CA LYS A 536 2.10 -14.68 -28.23
C LYS A 536 2.84 -13.75 -29.20
N ILE A 537 2.24 -12.63 -29.58
CA ILE A 537 2.92 -11.61 -30.40
C ILE A 537 4.19 -11.13 -29.69
N ALA A 538 4.10 -10.84 -28.39
CA ALA A 538 5.28 -10.45 -27.61
C ALA A 538 6.35 -11.54 -27.62
N LEU A 539 6.00 -12.79 -27.31
CA LEU A 539 6.94 -13.91 -27.28
C LEU A 539 7.61 -14.12 -28.65
N GLU A 540 6.87 -14.08 -29.76
CA GLU A 540 7.42 -14.24 -31.11
C GLU A 540 8.46 -13.16 -31.46
N ILE A 541 8.23 -11.92 -31.03
CA ILE A 541 9.19 -10.82 -31.22
C ILE A 541 10.44 -11.04 -30.36
N TYR A 542 10.28 -11.46 -29.10
CA TYR A 542 11.41 -11.73 -28.22
C TYR A 542 12.24 -12.94 -28.67
N GLU A 543 11.62 -14.01 -29.14
CA GLU A 543 12.31 -15.20 -29.68
C GLU A 543 13.18 -14.87 -30.91
N LYS A 544 12.82 -13.85 -31.69
CA LYS A 544 13.62 -13.39 -32.83
C LYS A 544 14.80 -12.52 -32.43
N ASN A 545 14.67 -11.75 -31.34
CA ASN A 545 15.66 -10.74 -30.94
C ASN A 545 16.62 -11.24 -29.85
N LEU A 546 16.26 -12.26 -29.09
CA LEU A 546 17.02 -12.78 -27.95
C LEU A 546 17.63 -14.15 -28.25
N SER A 547 18.61 -14.55 -27.45
CA SER A 547 19.16 -15.91 -27.50
C SER A 547 18.13 -16.93 -26.98
N ILE A 548 18.19 -18.17 -27.48
CA ILE A 548 17.23 -19.25 -27.14
C ILE A 548 17.14 -19.50 -25.62
N ASN A 549 18.23 -19.27 -24.88
CA ASN A 549 18.30 -19.44 -23.43
C ASN A 549 18.21 -18.10 -22.68
N ASP A 550 17.69 -17.02 -23.26
CA ASP A 550 17.57 -15.76 -22.53
C ASP A 550 16.54 -15.88 -21.38
N PRO A 551 16.89 -15.53 -20.12
CA PRO A 551 15.96 -15.58 -18.99
C PRO A 551 14.65 -14.79 -19.19
N LEU A 552 14.65 -13.76 -20.05
CA LEU A 552 13.43 -13.01 -20.37
C LEU A 552 12.40 -13.89 -21.10
N LEU A 553 12.84 -14.82 -21.95
CA LEU A 553 11.93 -15.76 -22.64
C LEU A 553 11.17 -16.66 -21.65
N ALA A 554 11.78 -16.98 -20.52
CA ALA A 554 11.12 -17.73 -19.45
C ALA A 554 9.97 -16.92 -18.80
N ILE A 555 10.13 -15.60 -18.67
CA ILE A 555 9.06 -14.71 -18.13
C ILE A 555 7.84 -14.73 -19.05
N PHE A 556 8.03 -14.60 -20.36
CA PHE A 556 6.93 -14.63 -21.33
C PHE A 556 6.25 -16.00 -21.40
N ASN A 557 7.04 -17.09 -21.41
CA ASN A 557 6.48 -18.45 -21.35
C ASN A 557 5.69 -18.68 -20.06
N LYS A 558 6.19 -18.22 -18.91
CA LYS A 558 5.49 -18.27 -17.62
C LYS A 558 4.15 -17.52 -17.66
N ASN A 559 4.12 -16.32 -18.24
CA ASN A 559 2.89 -15.54 -18.37
C ASN A 559 1.86 -16.27 -19.24
N ILE A 560 2.28 -16.78 -20.41
CA ILE A 560 1.40 -17.56 -21.30
C ILE A 560 0.90 -18.84 -20.61
N ALA A 561 1.78 -19.55 -19.89
CA ALA A 561 1.43 -20.75 -19.15
C ALA A 561 0.35 -20.46 -18.08
N ARG A 562 0.46 -19.34 -17.38
CA ARG A 562 -0.53 -18.88 -16.41
C ARG A 562 -1.88 -18.57 -17.07
N VAL A 563 -1.90 -17.90 -18.21
CA VAL A 563 -3.16 -17.63 -18.92
C VAL A 563 -3.80 -18.93 -19.42
N TYR A 564 -3.04 -19.89 -19.93
CA TYR A 564 -3.59 -21.21 -20.28
C TYR A 564 -4.14 -21.95 -19.06
N PHE A 565 -3.48 -21.87 -17.90
CA PHE A 565 -3.97 -22.46 -16.65
C PHE A 565 -5.31 -21.85 -16.24
N LEU A 566 -5.45 -20.52 -16.30
CA LEU A 566 -6.69 -19.82 -15.98
C LEU A 566 -7.81 -20.07 -16.99
N ASN A 567 -7.45 -20.41 -18.23
CA ASN A 567 -8.38 -20.82 -19.28
C ASN A 567 -8.62 -22.35 -19.31
N ASP A 568 -8.25 -23.07 -18.24
CA ASP A 568 -8.40 -24.53 -18.09
C ASP A 568 -7.73 -25.40 -19.18
N ASP A 569 -6.82 -24.84 -19.98
CA ASP A 569 -5.99 -25.59 -20.93
C ASP A 569 -4.68 -26.01 -20.26
N TYR A 570 -4.80 -26.94 -19.31
CA TYR A 570 -3.68 -27.41 -18.50
C TYR A 570 -2.58 -28.08 -19.34
N SER A 571 -2.93 -28.66 -20.49
CA SER A 571 -1.97 -29.31 -21.39
C SER A 571 -0.97 -28.31 -22.00
N LYS A 572 -1.45 -27.19 -22.53
CA LYS A 572 -0.59 -26.13 -23.05
C LYS A 572 0.10 -25.36 -21.93
N SER A 573 -0.58 -25.20 -20.79
CA SER A 573 0.04 -24.60 -19.60
C SER A 573 1.30 -25.37 -19.17
N LEU A 574 1.20 -26.69 -19.07
CA LEU A 574 2.33 -27.55 -18.70
C LEU A 574 3.50 -27.38 -19.67
N LEU A 575 3.24 -27.43 -20.99
CA LEU A 575 4.26 -27.27 -22.02
C LEU A 575 5.04 -25.95 -21.88
N HIS A 576 4.36 -24.84 -21.61
CA HIS A 576 5.02 -23.55 -21.44
C HIS A 576 5.77 -23.44 -20.10
N TYR A 577 5.28 -24.05 -19.02
CA TYR A 577 6.05 -24.13 -17.77
C TYR A 577 7.27 -25.04 -17.88
N GLU A 578 7.21 -26.12 -18.66
CA GLU A 578 8.37 -26.97 -18.98
C GLU A 578 9.45 -26.20 -19.74
N LYS A 579 9.07 -25.37 -20.73
CA LYS A 579 10.01 -24.45 -21.39
C LYS A 579 10.61 -23.43 -20.42
N THR A 580 9.78 -22.90 -19.53
CA THR A 580 10.21 -21.91 -18.52
C THR A 580 11.30 -22.49 -17.62
N ILE A 581 11.10 -23.72 -17.13
CA ILE A 581 12.05 -24.36 -16.23
C ILE A 581 13.32 -24.80 -16.94
N GLU A 582 13.25 -25.25 -18.20
CA GLU A 582 14.42 -25.57 -19.02
C GLU A 582 15.34 -24.35 -19.18
N ILE A 583 14.77 -23.18 -19.49
CA ILE A 583 15.54 -21.94 -19.59
C ILE A 583 16.17 -21.58 -18.23
N TYR A 584 15.40 -21.66 -17.13
CA TYR A 584 15.94 -21.32 -15.81
C TYR A 584 17.01 -22.29 -15.30
N GLU A 585 16.88 -23.60 -15.55
CA GLU A 585 17.90 -24.59 -15.19
C GLU A 585 19.20 -24.40 -15.99
N ASN A 586 19.12 -23.88 -17.22
CA ASN A 586 20.30 -23.56 -18.03
C ASN A 586 21.04 -22.28 -17.60
N ASN A 587 20.34 -21.32 -16.98
CA ASN A 587 20.89 -20.00 -16.65
C ASN A 587 21.23 -19.81 -15.18
N PHE A 588 20.53 -20.49 -14.28
CA PHE A 588 20.64 -20.28 -12.85
C PHE A 588 21.14 -21.53 -12.13
N SER A 589 21.73 -21.33 -10.95
CA SER A 589 22.05 -22.46 -10.07
C SER A 589 20.77 -23.19 -9.68
N SER A 590 20.86 -24.51 -9.45
CA SER A 590 19.71 -25.37 -9.13
C SER A 590 18.91 -24.96 -7.88
N ASN A 591 19.43 -24.02 -7.09
CA ASN A 591 18.83 -23.49 -5.88
C ASN A 591 18.06 -22.16 -6.11
N HIS A 592 17.96 -21.67 -7.35
CA HIS A 592 17.35 -20.35 -7.66
C HIS A 592 15.84 -20.31 -7.40
N SER A 593 15.34 -19.18 -6.90
CA SER A 593 13.93 -18.99 -6.53
C SER A 593 12.95 -19.19 -7.70
N ASP A 594 13.36 -18.79 -8.92
CA ASP A 594 12.54 -18.97 -10.12
C ASP A 594 12.36 -20.44 -10.52
N ILE A 595 13.35 -21.30 -10.26
CA ILE A 595 13.26 -22.75 -10.49
C ILE A 595 12.24 -23.35 -9.53
N VAL A 596 12.31 -22.95 -8.25
CA VAL A 596 11.35 -23.38 -7.22
C VAL A 596 9.92 -22.98 -7.61
N THR A 597 9.72 -21.71 -7.99
CA THR A 597 8.42 -21.20 -8.43
C THR A 597 7.89 -21.96 -9.64
N SER A 598 8.76 -22.29 -10.60
CA SER A 598 8.39 -23.07 -11.78
C SER A 598 7.94 -24.49 -11.41
N TYR A 599 8.66 -25.19 -10.52
CA TYR A 599 8.22 -26.50 -10.03
C TYR A 599 6.90 -26.44 -9.25
N LYS A 600 6.65 -25.41 -8.43
CA LYS A 600 5.35 -25.21 -7.75
C LYS A 600 4.21 -25.06 -8.77
N ASN A 601 4.42 -24.27 -9.81
CA ASN A 601 3.42 -24.08 -10.87
C ASN A 601 3.16 -25.38 -11.65
N ILE A 602 4.21 -26.11 -12.02
CA ILE A 602 4.10 -27.43 -12.68
C ILE A 602 3.33 -28.41 -11.80
N ALA A 603 3.63 -28.49 -10.51
CA ALA A 603 2.91 -29.35 -9.57
C ALA A 603 1.41 -29.02 -9.53
N SER A 604 1.04 -27.74 -9.51
CA SER A 604 -0.36 -27.30 -9.53
C SER A 604 -1.08 -27.65 -10.83
N VAL A 605 -0.41 -27.50 -11.98
CA VAL A 605 -0.96 -27.88 -13.29
C VAL A 605 -1.20 -29.39 -13.35
N LEU A 606 -0.22 -30.19 -12.92
CA LEU A 606 -0.32 -31.65 -12.89
C LEU A 606 -1.42 -32.13 -11.93
N GLU A 607 -1.58 -31.47 -10.78
CA GLU A 607 -2.69 -31.72 -9.84
C GLU A 607 -4.05 -31.49 -10.51
N LYS A 608 -4.21 -30.42 -11.29
CA LYS A 608 -5.45 -30.12 -12.03
C LYS A 608 -5.70 -31.11 -13.16
N MET A 609 -4.64 -31.62 -13.80
CA MET A 609 -4.73 -32.70 -14.79
C MET A 609 -5.04 -34.07 -14.17
N GLY A 610 -4.93 -34.23 -12.85
CA GLY A 610 -5.09 -35.51 -12.15
C GLY A 610 -3.85 -36.40 -12.18
N ASP A 611 -2.71 -35.91 -12.70
CA ASP A 611 -1.42 -36.63 -12.70
C ASP A 611 -0.69 -36.41 -11.36
N TYR A 612 -1.28 -36.93 -10.28
CA TYR A 612 -0.81 -36.69 -8.91
C TYR A 612 0.59 -37.24 -8.66
N THR A 613 1.01 -38.29 -9.36
CA THR A 613 2.34 -38.88 -9.18
C THR A 613 3.45 -37.96 -9.68
N LYS A 614 3.27 -37.33 -10.85
CA LYS A 614 4.21 -36.31 -11.34
C LYS A 614 4.13 -35.02 -10.54
N ALA A 615 2.93 -34.66 -10.04
CA ALA A 615 2.77 -33.51 -9.16
C ALA A 615 3.60 -33.68 -7.87
N ILE A 616 3.54 -34.88 -7.26
CA ILE A 616 4.35 -35.23 -6.08
C ILE A 616 5.84 -35.13 -6.41
N SER A 617 6.29 -35.71 -7.54
CA SER A 617 7.70 -35.62 -7.94
C SER A 617 8.19 -34.17 -8.08
N SER A 618 7.36 -33.28 -8.61
CA SER A 618 7.67 -31.85 -8.72
C SER A 618 7.73 -31.16 -7.35
N ALA A 619 6.80 -31.48 -6.45
CA ALA A 619 6.80 -30.95 -5.08
C ALA A 619 7.98 -31.49 -4.23
N GLU A 620 8.42 -32.73 -4.46
CA GLU A 620 9.61 -33.30 -3.81
C GLU A 620 10.90 -32.60 -4.24
N LYS A 621 11.00 -32.17 -5.50
CA LYS A 621 12.11 -31.33 -5.96
C LYS A 621 12.15 -29.98 -5.24
N VAL A 622 11.00 -29.32 -5.08
CA VAL A 622 10.86 -28.08 -4.29
C VAL A 622 11.32 -28.31 -2.84
N LEU A 623 10.84 -29.39 -2.22
CA LEU A 623 11.20 -29.75 -0.86
C LEU A 623 12.71 -29.99 -0.69
N ALA A 624 13.36 -30.63 -1.67
CA ALA A 624 14.80 -30.87 -1.64
C ALA A 624 15.61 -29.57 -1.70
N ILE A 625 15.19 -28.60 -2.54
CA ILE A 625 15.82 -27.28 -2.62
C ILE A 625 15.65 -26.53 -1.30
N TYR A 626 14.43 -26.49 -0.74
CA TYR A 626 14.18 -25.80 0.53
C TYR A 626 14.94 -26.41 1.70
N LYS A 627 15.02 -27.74 1.81
CA LYS A 627 15.81 -28.41 2.85
C LYS A 627 17.31 -28.12 2.78
N LYS A 628 17.83 -27.80 1.59
CA LYS A 628 19.24 -27.46 1.39
C LYS A 628 19.53 -26.00 1.74
N ASN A 629 18.59 -25.10 1.49
CA ASN A 629 18.79 -23.66 1.61
C ASN A 629 18.33 -23.07 2.95
N TYR A 630 17.35 -23.70 3.61
CA TYR A 630 16.74 -23.18 4.83
C TYR A 630 16.93 -24.10 6.04
N SER A 631 16.70 -23.57 7.23
CA SER A 631 16.63 -24.39 8.46
C SER A 631 15.49 -25.40 8.35
N SER A 632 15.62 -26.53 9.07
CA SER A 632 14.60 -27.60 9.06
C SER A 632 13.21 -27.15 9.53
N THR A 633 13.13 -25.98 10.16
CA THR A 633 11.90 -25.36 10.68
C THR A 633 11.33 -24.27 9.77
N HIS A 634 11.85 -24.06 8.56
CA HIS A 634 11.37 -22.96 7.71
C HIS A 634 9.90 -23.17 7.26
N PRO A 635 9.03 -22.14 7.31
CA PRO A 635 7.61 -22.26 6.95
C PRO A 635 7.35 -22.81 5.54
N ASP A 636 8.20 -22.51 4.55
CA ASP A 636 8.04 -23.02 3.18
C ASP A 636 8.23 -24.56 3.08
N ILE A 637 9.02 -25.16 3.99
CA ILE A 637 9.15 -26.61 4.09
C ILE A 637 7.82 -27.20 4.59
N ALA A 638 7.19 -26.56 5.56
CA ALA A 638 5.88 -26.97 6.08
C ALA A 638 4.78 -26.84 5.02
N GLU A 639 4.76 -25.74 4.26
CA GLU A 639 3.84 -25.57 3.12
C GLU A 639 3.97 -26.71 2.12
N THR A 640 5.22 -27.03 1.76
CA THR A 640 5.52 -28.07 0.79
C THR A 640 5.08 -29.45 1.30
N TYR A 641 5.32 -29.75 2.58
CA TYR A 641 4.79 -30.97 3.19
C TYR A 641 3.26 -31.04 3.19
N ASN A 642 2.58 -29.94 3.53
CA ASN A 642 1.12 -29.89 3.49
C ASN A 642 0.59 -30.10 2.05
N ASN A 643 1.22 -29.51 1.04
CA ASN A 643 0.84 -29.70 -0.36
C ASN A 643 1.08 -31.15 -0.83
N ILE A 644 2.19 -31.77 -0.44
CA ILE A 644 2.44 -33.20 -0.71
C ILE A 644 1.38 -34.07 -0.02
N GLY A 645 1.02 -33.76 1.23
CA GLY A 645 -0.06 -34.43 1.95
C GLY A 645 -1.39 -34.40 1.20
N LEU A 646 -1.74 -33.24 0.64
CA LEU A 646 -2.94 -33.08 -0.19
C LEU A 646 -2.92 -33.94 -1.45
N LEU A 647 -1.76 -34.05 -2.11
CA LEU A 647 -1.61 -34.91 -3.29
C LEU A 647 -1.76 -36.39 -2.95
N TYR A 648 -1.22 -36.85 -1.81
CA TYR A 648 -1.43 -38.22 -1.34
C TYR A 648 -2.89 -38.49 -0.91
N GLU A 649 -3.58 -37.50 -0.35
CA GLU A 649 -5.02 -37.61 -0.05
C GLU A 649 -5.82 -37.84 -1.34
N LYS A 650 -5.49 -37.11 -2.42
CA LYS A 650 -6.11 -37.29 -3.74
C LYS A 650 -5.78 -38.62 -4.42
N LEU A 651 -4.64 -39.22 -4.10
CA LEU A 651 -4.29 -40.59 -4.52
C LEU A 651 -4.98 -41.68 -3.69
N CYS A 652 -5.85 -41.31 -2.75
CA CYS A 652 -6.48 -42.23 -1.80
C CYS A 652 -5.47 -42.97 -0.91
N GLU A 653 -4.37 -42.30 -0.55
CA GLU A 653 -3.32 -42.80 0.37
C GLU A 653 -3.34 -42.01 1.70
N PRO A 654 -4.41 -42.11 2.51
CA PRO A 654 -4.62 -41.26 3.68
C PRO A 654 -3.56 -41.43 4.77
N SER A 655 -2.89 -42.58 4.83
CA SER A 655 -1.80 -42.84 5.78
C SER A 655 -0.56 -42.01 5.49
N ILE A 656 -0.20 -41.90 4.22
CA ILE A 656 0.96 -41.12 3.79
C ILE A 656 0.64 -39.64 3.90
N ALA A 657 -0.58 -39.24 3.50
CA ALA A 657 -1.08 -37.88 3.66
C ALA A 657 -0.98 -37.39 5.11
N LEU A 658 -1.47 -38.19 6.07
CA LEU A 658 -1.41 -37.84 7.49
C LEU A 658 0.03 -37.61 7.97
N ALA A 659 0.97 -38.49 7.61
CA ALA A 659 2.37 -38.35 8.01
C ALA A 659 3.02 -37.07 7.47
N TYR A 660 2.61 -36.60 6.28
CA TYR A 660 3.07 -35.34 5.73
C TYR A 660 2.42 -34.13 6.41
N TYR A 661 1.10 -34.18 6.68
CA TYR A 661 0.42 -33.13 7.43
C TYR A 661 0.96 -33.00 8.87
N GLU A 662 1.30 -34.10 9.54
CA GLU A 662 1.90 -34.08 10.89
C GLU A 662 3.29 -33.41 10.88
N LYS A 663 4.12 -33.68 9.86
CA LYS A 663 5.41 -32.98 9.69
C LYS A 663 5.23 -31.48 9.43
N ALA A 664 4.23 -31.10 8.64
CA ALA A 664 3.91 -29.69 8.41
C ALA A 664 3.46 -29.01 9.70
N LEU A 665 2.57 -29.67 10.47
CA LEU A 665 2.06 -29.16 11.73
C LEU A 665 3.18 -28.92 12.74
N GLU A 666 4.11 -29.86 12.91
CA GLU A 666 5.24 -29.74 13.83
C GLU A 666 6.07 -28.48 13.54
N ILE A 667 6.36 -28.19 12.27
CA ILE A 667 7.12 -27.01 11.87
C ILE A 667 6.30 -25.72 12.07
N TYR A 668 5.02 -25.74 11.69
CA TYR A 668 4.14 -24.59 11.85
C TYR A 668 3.94 -24.21 13.32
N GLU A 669 3.78 -25.17 14.23
CA GLU A 669 3.65 -24.92 15.67
C GLU A 669 4.93 -24.32 16.28
N GLN A 670 6.10 -24.61 15.70
CA GLN A 670 7.39 -24.05 16.15
C GLN A 670 7.67 -22.64 15.64
N THR A 671 7.08 -22.24 14.50
CA THR A 671 7.50 -21.03 13.76
C THR A 671 6.44 -19.96 13.61
N LEU A 672 5.17 -20.35 13.60
CA LEU A 672 4.06 -19.43 13.40
C LEU A 672 3.39 -19.08 14.74
N SER A 673 2.77 -17.92 14.81
CA SER A 673 1.88 -17.59 15.94
C SER A 673 0.73 -18.58 16.00
N SER A 674 0.21 -18.89 17.19
CA SER A 674 -0.89 -19.84 17.40
C SER A 674 -2.15 -19.55 16.58
N ASP A 675 -2.34 -18.29 16.19
CA ASP A 675 -3.48 -17.83 15.40
C ASP A 675 -3.17 -17.74 13.89
N HIS A 676 -2.11 -18.38 13.36
CA HIS A 676 -1.80 -18.26 11.93
C HIS A 676 -2.77 -19.09 11.04
N PRO A 677 -3.28 -18.55 9.90
CA PRO A 677 -4.20 -19.26 9.00
C PRO A 677 -3.71 -20.62 8.45
N ASP A 678 -2.39 -20.79 8.32
CA ASP A 678 -1.81 -22.06 7.83
C ASP A 678 -1.95 -23.20 8.84
N LEU A 679 -1.84 -22.90 10.14
CA LEU A 679 -2.14 -23.88 11.20
C LEU A 679 -3.59 -24.35 11.12
N ALA A 680 -4.53 -23.44 10.86
CA ALA A 680 -5.93 -23.80 10.68
C ALA A 680 -6.14 -24.72 9.47
N THR A 681 -5.46 -24.42 8.36
CA THR A 681 -5.54 -25.25 7.15
C THR A 681 -4.97 -26.66 7.40
N CYS A 682 -3.83 -26.75 8.08
CA CYS A 682 -3.21 -28.02 8.44
C CYS A 682 -4.09 -28.85 9.38
N HIS A 683 -4.64 -28.25 10.44
CA HIS A 683 -5.57 -28.93 11.35
C HIS A 683 -6.85 -29.40 10.64
N LYS A 684 -7.40 -28.60 9.74
CA LYS A 684 -8.55 -28.99 8.92
C LYS A 684 -8.21 -30.19 8.03
N ASN A 685 -7.05 -30.20 7.39
CA ASN A 685 -6.63 -31.33 6.55
C ASN A 685 -6.42 -32.61 7.37
N ILE A 686 -5.78 -32.52 8.54
CA ILE A 686 -5.66 -33.64 9.48
C ILE A 686 -7.05 -34.14 9.92
N GLY A 687 -7.97 -33.22 10.23
CA GLY A 687 -9.35 -33.54 10.57
C GLY A 687 -10.08 -34.30 9.45
N SER A 688 -9.86 -33.92 8.18
CA SER A 688 -10.40 -34.61 7.00
C SER A 688 -9.95 -36.08 6.96
N ILE A 689 -8.65 -36.33 7.16
CA ILE A 689 -8.11 -37.69 7.14
C ILE A 689 -8.67 -38.55 8.28
N TYR A 690 -8.77 -38.02 9.50
CA TYR A 690 -9.39 -38.75 10.61
C TYR A 690 -10.88 -39.02 10.38
N PHE A 691 -11.59 -38.07 9.78
CA PHE A 691 -12.99 -38.22 9.42
C PHE A 691 -13.17 -39.35 8.40
N GLN A 692 -12.36 -39.39 7.33
CA GLN A 692 -12.38 -40.45 6.31
C GLN A 692 -12.09 -41.84 6.91
N ARG A 693 -11.28 -41.91 7.96
CA ARG A 693 -10.96 -43.14 8.70
C ARG A 693 -12.03 -43.54 9.72
N GLY A 694 -13.12 -42.76 9.86
CA GLY A 694 -14.19 -43.00 10.84
C GLY A 694 -13.83 -42.62 12.28
N ASN A 695 -12.68 -41.98 12.53
CA ASN A 695 -12.34 -41.45 13.85
C ASN A 695 -12.90 -40.04 14.03
N TYR A 696 -14.22 -39.96 14.19
CA TYR A 696 -14.95 -38.70 14.20
C TYR A 696 -14.58 -37.78 15.38
N MET A 697 -14.17 -38.34 16.52
CA MET A 697 -13.85 -37.54 17.71
C MET A 697 -12.50 -36.82 17.57
N THR A 698 -11.47 -37.46 17.00
CA THR A 698 -10.21 -36.75 16.70
C THR A 698 -10.36 -35.80 15.52
N ALA A 699 -11.22 -36.13 14.54
CA ALA A 699 -11.58 -35.21 13.47
C ALA A 699 -12.21 -33.93 14.03
N LEU A 700 -13.19 -34.07 14.92
CA LEU A 700 -13.86 -32.94 15.57
C LEU A 700 -12.85 -32.06 16.34
N SER A 701 -11.98 -32.65 17.16
CA SER A 701 -10.96 -31.90 17.90
C SER A 701 -10.02 -31.13 16.96
N SER A 702 -9.66 -31.71 15.81
CA SER A 702 -8.82 -31.04 14.82
C SER A 702 -9.58 -29.89 14.13
N TYR A 703 -10.84 -30.10 13.77
CA TYR A 703 -11.69 -29.06 13.19
C TYR A 703 -11.97 -27.92 14.17
N GLU A 704 -12.11 -28.19 15.47
CA GLU A 704 -12.30 -27.17 16.51
C GLU A 704 -11.09 -26.24 16.60
N LYS A 705 -9.87 -26.79 16.61
CA LYS A 705 -8.63 -25.98 16.57
C LYS A 705 -8.58 -25.07 15.34
N ALA A 706 -8.89 -25.62 14.16
CA ALA A 706 -8.96 -24.81 12.93
C ALA A 706 -10.05 -23.72 13.03
N HIS A 707 -11.20 -24.05 13.62
CA HIS A 707 -12.32 -23.16 13.79
C HIS A 707 -12.02 -21.97 14.70
N GLU A 708 -11.33 -22.21 15.81
CA GLU A 708 -10.92 -21.14 16.74
C GLU A 708 -10.00 -20.12 16.07
N ILE A 709 -9.03 -20.61 15.28
CA ILE A 709 -8.12 -19.74 14.51
C ILE A 709 -8.92 -18.94 13.47
N TYR A 710 -9.81 -19.58 12.72
CA TYR A 710 -10.66 -18.86 11.76
C TYR A 710 -11.51 -17.79 12.45
N ARG A 711 -12.14 -18.10 13.59
CA ARG A 711 -13.00 -17.15 14.30
C ARG A 711 -12.25 -15.88 14.76
N LYS A 712 -10.97 -16.00 15.11
CA LYS A 712 -10.17 -14.84 15.55
C LYS A 712 -9.69 -13.95 14.41
N ASN A 713 -9.45 -14.51 13.22
CA ASN A 713 -8.68 -13.83 12.17
C ASN A 713 -9.48 -13.39 10.95
N ILE A 714 -10.67 -13.94 10.72
CA ILE A 714 -11.50 -13.60 9.55
C ILE A 714 -12.87 -13.10 9.98
N SER A 715 -13.46 -12.21 9.16
CA SER A 715 -14.78 -11.63 9.41
C SER A 715 -15.85 -12.71 9.61
N THR A 716 -16.89 -12.39 10.38
CA THR A 716 -17.99 -13.32 10.70
C THR A 716 -18.70 -13.91 9.47
N ASN A 717 -18.69 -13.20 8.33
CA ASN A 717 -19.28 -13.65 7.07
C ASN A 717 -18.25 -14.21 6.08
N HIS A 718 -17.15 -14.81 6.54
CA HIS A 718 -16.13 -15.36 5.63
C HIS A 718 -16.39 -16.84 5.28
N LEU A 719 -16.22 -17.24 4.01
CA LEU A 719 -16.53 -18.60 3.53
C LEU A 719 -15.85 -19.71 4.32
N GLN A 720 -14.59 -19.54 4.71
CA GLN A 720 -13.86 -20.57 5.48
C GLN A 720 -14.52 -20.90 6.82
N LEU A 721 -15.21 -19.93 7.43
CA LEU A 721 -15.96 -20.17 8.65
C LEU A 721 -17.22 -21.02 8.38
N ALA A 722 -17.91 -20.76 7.26
CA ALA A 722 -19.04 -21.59 6.81
C ALA A 722 -18.61 -23.02 6.47
N THR A 723 -17.47 -23.20 5.78
CA THR A 723 -16.91 -24.53 5.51
C THR A 723 -16.56 -25.25 6.81
N SER A 724 -15.94 -24.55 7.77
CA SER A 724 -15.62 -25.12 9.08
C SER A 724 -16.88 -25.58 9.82
N TYR A 725 -17.93 -24.76 9.86
CA TYR A 725 -19.22 -25.16 10.42
C TYR A 725 -19.85 -26.35 9.70
N THR A 726 -19.73 -26.41 8.37
CA THR A 726 -20.19 -27.56 7.58
C THR A 726 -19.45 -28.84 7.98
N CYS A 727 -18.12 -28.79 8.16
CA CYS A 727 -17.33 -29.94 8.64
C CYS A 727 -17.77 -30.41 10.03
N HIS A 728 -18.08 -29.49 10.95
CA HIS A 728 -18.63 -29.85 12.26
C HIS A 728 -20.01 -30.51 12.13
N GLY A 729 -20.89 -29.92 11.30
CA GLY A 729 -22.22 -30.46 11.02
C GLY A 729 -22.18 -31.90 10.53
N ILE A 730 -21.36 -32.18 9.51
CA ILE A 730 -21.16 -33.52 8.95
C ILE A 730 -20.60 -34.48 10.01
N THR A 731 -19.65 -34.02 10.83
CA THR A 731 -19.03 -34.86 11.86
C THR A 731 -20.03 -35.26 12.95
N TYR A 732 -20.84 -34.32 13.43
CA TYR A 732 -21.91 -34.62 14.40
C TYR A 732 -23.02 -35.49 13.80
N GLU A 733 -23.37 -35.29 12.53
CA GLU A 733 -24.33 -36.14 11.81
C GLU A 733 -23.84 -37.60 11.78
N LYS A 734 -22.57 -37.84 11.46
CA LYS A 734 -21.98 -39.19 11.48
C LYS A 734 -21.86 -39.80 12.88
N MET A 735 -21.74 -38.97 13.91
CA MET A 735 -21.79 -39.41 15.31
C MET A 735 -23.22 -39.65 15.83
N GLY A 736 -24.25 -39.28 15.06
CA GLY A 736 -25.66 -39.39 15.45
C GLY A 736 -26.18 -38.26 16.34
N ASP A 737 -25.39 -37.20 16.59
CA ASP A 737 -25.84 -36.00 17.30
C ASP A 737 -26.48 -35.02 16.31
N TYR A 738 -27.66 -35.39 15.83
CA TYR A 738 -28.41 -34.63 14.82
C TYR A 738 -28.77 -33.21 15.28
N THR A 739 -28.96 -33.00 16.59
CA THR A 739 -29.25 -31.68 17.16
C THR A 739 -28.09 -30.71 16.99
N LYS A 740 -26.85 -31.14 17.27
CA LYS A 740 -25.68 -30.31 17.02
C LYS A 740 -25.38 -30.18 15.52
N ALA A 741 -25.60 -31.24 14.75
CA ALA A 741 -25.43 -31.20 13.30
C ALA A 741 -26.27 -30.08 12.67
N LEU A 742 -27.57 -30.03 13.02
CA LEU A 742 -28.49 -29.00 12.54
C LEU A 742 -28.04 -27.60 12.96
N LEU A 743 -27.67 -27.39 14.22
CA LEU A 743 -27.17 -26.10 14.73
C LEU A 743 -25.97 -25.59 13.93
N TYR A 744 -25.02 -26.47 13.60
CA TYR A 744 -23.84 -26.10 12.84
C TYR A 744 -24.13 -25.85 11.35
N TYR A 745 -25.04 -26.62 10.75
CA TYR A 745 -25.50 -26.34 9.38
C TYR A 745 -26.28 -25.01 9.29
N GLU A 746 -27.09 -24.66 10.28
CA GLU A 746 -27.78 -23.36 10.34
C GLU A 746 -26.80 -22.18 10.33
N LYS A 747 -25.73 -22.27 11.14
CA LYS A 747 -24.67 -21.25 11.16
C LYS A 747 -23.94 -21.14 9.81
N ALA A 748 -23.68 -22.27 9.15
CA ALA A 748 -23.08 -22.26 7.81
C ALA A 748 -24.02 -21.62 6.77
N LEU A 749 -25.31 -21.96 6.83
CA LEU A 749 -26.33 -21.43 5.93
C LEU A 749 -26.53 -19.92 6.08
N GLU A 750 -26.51 -19.40 7.31
CA GLU A 750 -26.59 -17.95 7.58
C GLU A 750 -25.46 -17.20 6.87
N ILE A 751 -24.23 -17.70 6.96
CA ILE A 751 -23.08 -17.12 6.28
C ILE A 751 -23.25 -17.23 4.75
N TYR A 752 -23.65 -18.40 4.23
CA TYR A 752 -23.85 -18.57 2.79
C TYR A 752 -24.92 -17.62 2.23
N ARG A 753 -26.01 -17.36 2.97
CA ARG A 753 -27.06 -16.40 2.59
C ARG A 753 -26.57 -14.95 2.54
N ASN A 754 -25.62 -14.60 3.40
CA ASN A 754 -25.04 -13.24 3.43
C ASN A 754 -24.05 -12.99 2.29
N ILE A 755 -23.41 -14.04 1.77
CA ILE A 755 -22.34 -13.93 0.77
C ILE A 755 -22.87 -14.15 -0.66
N TYR A 756 -23.69 -15.19 -0.84
CA TYR A 756 -24.06 -15.65 -2.15
C TYR A 756 -25.43 -15.08 -2.61
N PRO A 757 -25.63 -14.89 -3.92
CA PRO A 757 -26.97 -14.68 -4.47
C PRO A 757 -27.91 -15.83 -4.08
N LEU A 758 -29.21 -15.54 -3.99
CA LEU A 758 -30.26 -16.45 -3.49
C LEU A 758 -30.27 -17.85 -4.14
N LYS A 759 -29.71 -18.02 -5.34
CA LYS A 759 -29.73 -19.28 -6.10
C LYS A 759 -28.34 -19.88 -6.36
N HIS A 760 -27.38 -19.63 -5.49
CA HIS A 760 -26.04 -20.22 -5.61
C HIS A 760 -26.01 -21.69 -5.16
N LEU A 761 -25.24 -22.54 -5.86
CA LEU A 761 -25.16 -23.99 -5.61
C LEU A 761 -24.80 -24.37 -4.16
N ASN A 762 -23.92 -23.61 -3.50
CA ASN A 762 -23.57 -23.87 -2.10
C ASN A 762 -24.76 -23.75 -1.12
N LEU A 763 -25.77 -22.92 -1.44
CA LEU A 763 -27.00 -22.87 -0.65
C LEU A 763 -27.80 -24.17 -0.81
N ALA A 764 -27.87 -24.72 -2.03
CA ALA A 764 -28.52 -25.99 -2.30
C ALA A 764 -27.86 -27.15 -1.53
N THR A 765 -26.52 -27.18 -1.48
CA THR A 765 -25.79 -28.19 -0.69
C THR A 765 -26.08 -28.06 0.80
N ALA A 766 -26.12 -26.83 1.34
CA ALA A 766 -26.47 -26.60 2.73
C ALA A 766 -27.90 -27.05 3.05
N TYR A 767 -28.88 -26.71 2.19
CA TYR A 767 -30.26 -27.18 2.33
C TYR A 767 -30.37 -28.70 2.25
N ASN A 768 -29.65 -29.34 1.33
CA ASN A 768 -29.64 -30.80 1.23
C ASN A 768 -29.09 -31.45 2.51
N ASN A 769 -28.02 -30.91 3.10
CA ASN A 769 -27.45 -31.42 4.35
C ASN A 769 -28.44 -31.25 5.53
N MET A 770 -29.12 -30.10 5.62
CA MET A 770 -30.17 -29.89 6.62
C MET A 770 -31.35 -30.86 6.42
N GLY A 771 -31.77 -31.07 5.17
CA GLY A 771 -32.79 -32.04 4.81
C GLY A 771 -32.43 -33.46 5.25
N SER A 772 -31.16 -33.86 5.10
CA SER A 772 -30.64 -35.16 5.57
C SER A 772 -30.79 -35.30 7.07
N VAL A 773 -30.36 -34.30 7.84
CA VAL A 773 -30.45 -34.33 9.31
C VAL A 773 -31.91 -34.37 9.78
N CYS A 774 -32.79 -33.53 9.22
CA CYS A 774 -34.21 -33.55 9.55
C CYS A 774 -34.87 -34.90 9.21
N PHE A 775 -34.46 -35.53 8.11
CA PHE A 775 -34.93 -36.87 7.75
C PHE A 775 -34.52 -37.93 8.79
N GLN A 776 -33.26 -37.90 9.25
CA GLN A 776 -32.77 -38.80 10.30
C GLN A 776 -33.45 -38.55 11.65
N MET A 777 -33.89 -37.32 11.92
CA MET A 777 -34.68 -36.95 13.10
C MET A 777 -36.17 -37.31 12.97
N HIS A 778 -36.60 -37.89 11.85
CA HIS A 778 -38.00 -38.17 11.51
C HIS A 778 -38.89 -36.92 11.39
N ASP A 779 -38.32 -35.72 11.26
CA ASP A 779 -39.07 -34.52 10.87
C ASP A 779 -39.15 -34.44 9.34
N TYR A 780 -40.01 -35.31 8.80
CA TYR A 780 -40.23 -35.41 7.35
C TYR A 780 -40.78 -34.12 6.75
N SER A 781 -41.46 -33.28 7.53
CA SER A 781 -42.03 -32.02 7.06
C SER A 781 -40.94 -30.97 6.78
N ALA A 782 -40.03 -30.78 7.74
CA ALA A 782 -38.88 -29.89 7.58
C ALA A 782 -37.92 -30.43 6.51
N ALA A 783 -37.66 -31.73 6.50
CA ALA A 783 -36.80 -32.37 5.50
C ALA A 783 -37.32 -32.14 4.07
N LEU A 784 -38.64 -32.28 3.87
CA LEU A 784 -39.27 -32.05 2.57
C LEU A 784 -39.12 -30.59 2.12
N SER A 785 -39.27 -29.65 3.05
CA SER A 785 -39.09 -28.23 2.76
C SER A 785 -37.66 -27.95 2.29
N TYR A 786 -36.65 -28.41 3.04
CA TYR A 786 -35.25 -28.16 2.69
C TYR A 786 -34.82 -28.83 1.38
N TYR A 787 -35.23 -30.09 1.13
CA TYR A 787 -34.88 -30.73 -0.14
C TYR A 787 -35.58 -30.08 -1.35
N LYS A 788 -36.77 -29.50 -1.19
CA LYS A 788 -37.42 -28.74 -2.28
C LYS A 788 -36.66 -27.46 -2.61
N GLU A 789 -36.23 -26.71 -1.61
CA GLU A 789 -35.38 -25.52 -1.81
C GLU A 789 -34.07 -25.89 -2.52
N ALA A 790 -33.41 -26.98 -2.09
CA ALA A 790 -32.23 -27.49 -2.76
C ALA A 790 -32.50 -27.88 -4.22
N LEU A 791 -33.60 -28.59 -4.47
CA LEU A 791 -34.00 -29.05 -5.80
C LEU A 791 -34.25 -27.89 -6.76
N GLU A 792 -34.93 -26.82 -6.31
CA GLU A 792 -35.20 -25.64 -7.14
C GLU A 792 -33.88 -24.99 -7.62
N ILE A 793 -32.93 -24.80 -6.71
CA ILE A 793 -31.61 -24.24 -7.04
C ILE A 793 -30.85 -25.17 -8.00
N TYR A 794 -30.85 -26.48 -7.74
CA TYR A 794 -30.18 -27.44 -8.62
C TYR A 794 -30.79 -27.47 -10.03
N GLN A 795 -32.11 -27.37 -10.17
CA GLN A 795 -32.80 -27.40 -11.47
C GLN A 795 -32.46 -26.22 -12.37
N GLU A 796 -32.21 -25.05 -11.77
CA GLU A 796 -31.88 -23.84 -12.53
C GLU A 796 -30.40 -23.75 -12.90
N ASN A 797 -29.51 -24.34 -12.09
CA ASN A 797 -28.06 -24.18 -12.26
C ASN A 797 -27.34 -25.39 -12.86
N LEU A 798 -27.96 -26.59 -12.83
CA LEU A 798 -27.32 -27.82 -13.27
C LEU A 798 -27.99 -28.41 -14.52
N PRO A 799 -27.24 -29.12 -15.39
CA PRO A 799 -27.82 -29.89 -16.48
C PRO A 799 -28.84 -30.90 -15.96
N ARG A 800 -29.88 -31.21 -16.75
CA ARG A 800 -30.99 -32.10 -16.35
C ARG A 800 -30.57 -33.48 -15.81
N ASN A 801 -29.39 -33.96 -16.21
CA ASN A 801 -28.86 -35.26 -15.81
C ASN A 801 -27.75 -35.13 -14.75
N HIS A 802 -27.66 -34.03 -14.01
CA HIS A 802 -26.61 -33.90 -12.99
C HIS A 802 -26.88 -34.88 -11.82
N PRO A 803 -25.86 -35.58 -11.27
CA PRO A 803 -26.03 -36.50 -10.15
C PRO A 803 -26.74 -35.89 -8.93
N ASP A 804 -26.47 -34.62 -8.61
CA ASP A 804 -27.12 -33.94 -7.47
C ASP A 804 -28.63 -33.77 -7.63
N LEU A 805 -29.12 -33.62 -8.87
CA LEU A 805 -30.55 -33.62 -9.16
C LEU A 805 -31.12 -35.01 -8.85
N VAL A 806 -30.50 -36.07 -9.36
CA VAL A 806 -30.92 -37.45 -9.10
C VAL A 806 -31.04 -37.73 -7.60
N VAL A 807 -30.01 -37.36 -6.83
CA VAL A 807 -30.00 -37.52 -5.37
C VAL A 807 -31.15 -36.75 -4.72
N SER A 808 -31.40 -35.51 -5.15
CA SER A 808 -32.49 -34.68 -4.63
C SER A 808 -33.87 -35.30 -4.90
N TYR A 809 -34.10 -35.81 -6.12
CA TYR A 809 -35.34 -36.52 -6.47
C TYR A 809 -35.50 -37.80 -5.63
N MET A 810 -34.42 -38.56 -5.41
CA MET A 810 -34.43 -39.75 -4.56
C MET A 810 -34.77 -39.42 -3.10
N ASN A 811 -34.16 -38.37 -2.55
CA ASN A 811 -34.38 -37.92 -1.17
C ASN A 811 -35.83 -37.48 -0.94
N ILE A 812 -36.42 -36.74 -1.89
CA ILE A 812 -37.84 -36.34 -1.82
C ILE A 812 -38.75 -37.57 -1.97
N GLY A 813 -38.41 -38.50 -2.86
CA GLY A 813 -39.12 -39.77 -3.00
C GLY A 813 -39.15 -40.59 -1.71
N ASP A 814 -38.01 -40.65 -0.99
CA ASP A 814 -37.90 -41.30 0.32
C ASP A 814 -38.84 -40.68 1.34
N ILE A 815 -38.88 -39.36 1.41
CA ILE A 815 -39.78 -38.66 2.32
C ILE A 815 -41.24 -38.94 1.97
N CYS A 816 -41.63 -38.86 0.70
CA CYS A 816 -43.00 -39.14 0.30
C CYS A 816 -43.42 -40.59 0.63
N ASP A 817 -42.53 -41.57 0.52
CA ASP A 817 -42.81 -42.96 0.93
C ASP A 817 -42.99 -43.06 2.46
N GLN A 818 -42.16 -42.37 3.25
CA GLN A 818 -42.30 -42.34 4.72
C GLN A 818 -43.57 -41.61 5.19
N MET A 819 -43.99 -40.56 4.48
CA MET A 819 -45.23 -39.82 4.76
C MET A 819 -46.49 -40.54 4.26
N GLY A 820 -46.35 -41.64 3.52
CA GLY A 820 -47.47 -42.41 2.97
C GLY A 820 -48.07 -41.87 1.67
N ASP A 821 -47.50 -40.81 1.07
CA ASP A 821 -47.89 -40.33 -0.26
C ASP A 821 -47.20 -41.16 -1.35
N LEU A 822 -47.65 -42.41 -1.46
CA LEU A 822 -47.08 -43.41 -2.36
C LEU A 822 -47.13 -42.97 -3.84
N SER A 823 -48.10 -42.12 -4.21
CA SER A 823 -48.25 -41.60 -5.57
C SER A 823 -47.12 -40.65 -5.95
N LYS A 824 -46.82 -39.68 -5.07
CA LYS A 824 -45.71 -38.73 -5.28
C LYS A 824 -44.36 -39.43 -5.17
N ALA A 825 -44.19 -40.34 -4.20
CA ALA A 825 -42.97 -41.12 -4.05
C ALA A 825 -42.63 -41.87 -5.35
N HIS A 826 -43.64 -42.52 -5.95
CA HIS A 826 -43.48 -43.20 -7.23
C HIS A 826 -43.08 -42.24 -8.37
N SER A 827 -43.66 -41.03 -8.45
CA SER A 827 -43.27 -40.06 -9.49
C SER A 827 -41.84 -39.54 -9.34
N PHE A 828 -41.39 -39.29 -8.11
CA PHE A 828 -40.03 -38.81 -7.85
C PHE A 828 -38.98 -39.89 -8.15
N TYR A 829 -39.21 -41.14 -7.72
CA TYR A 829 -38.31 -42.24 -8.07
C TYR A 829 -38.28 -42.54 -9.55
N LYS A 830 -39.43 -42.49 -10.24
CA LYS A 830 -39.45 -42.68 -11.69
C LYS A 830 -38.59 -41.63 -12.40
N SER A 831 -38.71 -40.36 -11.99
CA SER A 831 -37.93 -39.26 -12.55
C SER A 831 -36.42 -39.44 -12.28
N ALA A 832 -36.04 -39.85 -11.07
CA ALA A 832 -34.64 -40.16 -10.74
C ALA A 832 -34.09 -41.32 -11.59
N CYS A 833 -34.85 -42.41 -11.74
CA CYS A 833 -34.46 -43.55 -12.56
C CYS A 833 -34.27 -43.18 -14.04
N GLU A 834 -35.18 -42.38 -14.61
CA GLU A 834 -35.06 -41.91 -16.00
C GLU A 834 -33.79 -41.06 -16.21
N MET A 835 -33.38 -40.27 -15.21
CA MET A 835 -32.11 -39.53 -15.24
C MET A 835 -30.90 -40.47 -15.14
N GLU A 836 -30.94 -41.46 -14.24
CA GLU A 836 -29.86 -42.45 -14.07
C GLU A 836 -29.64 -43.35 -15.29
N GLU A 837 -30.70 -43.71 -16.02
CA GLU A 837 -30.61 -44.51 -17.25
C GLU A 837 -29.82 -43.78 -18.36
N ASN A 838 -29.81 -42.45 -18.33
CA ASN A 838 -29.04 -41.63 -19.27
C ASN A 838 -27.59 -41.39 -18.81
N LEU A 839 -27.27 -41.65 -17.54
CA LEU A 839 -25.96 -41.39 -16.94
C LEU A 839 -25.09 -42.63 -16.82
N PHE A 840 -25.70 -43.78 -16.52
CA PHE A 840 -24.98 -44.97 -16.13
C PHE A 840 -25.32 -46.18 -16.99
N PRO A 841 -24.38 -47.13 -17.19
CA PRO A 841 -24.67 -48.41 -17.83
C PRO A 841 -25.77 -49.17 -17.08
N VAL A 842 -26.51 -50.02 -17.78
CA VAL A 842 -27.69 -50.77 -17.27
C VAL A 842 -27.43 -51.54 -15.96
N ASN A 843 -26.18 -51.90 -15.67
CA ASN A 843 -25.77 -52.66 -14.48
C ASN A 843 -25.23 -51.78 -13.33
N HIS A 844 -25.34 -50.46 -13.40
CA HIS A 844 -24.84 -49.57 -12.35
C HIS A 844 -25.67 -49.68 -11.06
N HIS A 845 -24.98 -49.64 -9.91
CA HIS A 845 -25.58 -49.87 -8.59
C HIS A 845 -26.73 -48.87 -8.27
N CYS A 846 -26.56 -47.59 -8.61
CA CYS A 846 -27.58 -46.56 -8.35
C CYS A 846 -28.87 -46.84 -9.12
N LEU A 847 -28.78 -47.19 -10.40
CA LEU A 847 -29.94 -47.53 -11.24
C LEU A 847 -30.68 -48.75 -10.70
N LYS A 848 -29.94 -49.75 -10.19
CA LYS A 848 -30.53 -50.92 -9.53
C LYS A 848 -31.28 -50.52 -8.26
N GLN A 849 -30.68 -49.67 -7.43
CA GLN A 849 -31.28 -49.18 -6.19
C GLN A 849 -32.56 -48.38 -6.46
N CYS A 850 -32.57 -47.50 -7.46
CA CYS A 850 -33.77 -46.77 -7.85
C CYS A 850 -34.89 -47.72 -8.33
N LYS A 851 -34.57 -48.70 -9.17
CA LYS A 851 -35.54 -49.72 -9.65
C LYS A 851 -36.12 -50.56 -8.51
N GLU A 852 -35.30 -50.98 -7.56
CA GLU A 852 -35.74 -51.71 -6.37
C GLU A 852 -36.73 -50.90 -5.51
N LYS A 853 -36.50 -49.58 -5.35
CA LYS A 853 -37.44 -48.70 -4.63
C LYS A 853 -38.79 -48.61 -5.34
N ILE A 854 -38.80 -48.47 -6.67
CA ILE A 854 -40.03 -48.46 -7.48
C ILE A 854 -40.80 -49.79 -7.35
N GLU A 855 -40.10 -50.94 -7.43
CA GLU A 855 -40.74 -52.25 -7.26
C GLU A 855 -41.37 -52.44 -5.88
N LYS A 856 -40.68 -52.01 -4.83
CA LYS A 856 -41.19 -52.05 -3.45
C LYS A 856 -42.45 -51.20 -3.29
N LEU A 857 -42.48 -50.01 -3.89
CA LEU A 857 -43.65 -49.13 -3.91
C LEU A 857 -44.81 -49.72 -4.71
N ASN A 858 -44.56 -50.32 -5.85
CA ASN A 858 -45.58 -50.99 -6.65
C ASN A 858 -46.26 -52.15 -5.89
N LYS A 859 -45.51 -52.86 -5.04
CA LYS A 859 -46.08 -53.86 -4.13
C LYS A 859 -46.98 -53.20 -3.07
N LYS A 860 -46.56 -52.10 -2.44
CA LYS A 860 -47.38 -51.33 -1.48
C LYS A 860 -48.67 -50.77 -2.09
N LEU A 861 -48.59 -50.20 -3.30
CA LEU A 861 -49.73 -49.67 -4.05
C LEU A 861 -50.74 -50.78 -4.41
N ARG A 862 -50.28 -51.95 -4.87
CA ARG A 862 -51.16 -53.10 -5.18
C ARG A 862 -51.91 -53.65 -3.97
N ILE A 863 -51.36 -53.51 -2.76
CA ILE A 863 -52.00 -53.95 -1.50
C ILE A 863 -53.06 -52.93 -1.06
N THR A 864 -52.79 -51.63 -1.23
CA THR A 864 -53.71 -50.53 -0.86
C THR A 864 -54.92 -50.39 -1.80
N PHE A 865 -54.83 -50.81 -3.06
CA PHE A 865 -55.98 -50.87 -3.98
C PHE A 865 -56.81 -52.18 -3.89
N LYS A 866 -56.37 -53.16 -3.09
CA LYS A 866 -57.07 -54.45 -2.89
C LYS A 866 -57.87 -54.53 -1.59
N ASN A 867 -57.68 -53.59 -0.67
CA ASN A 867 -58.50 -53.35 0.51
C ASN A 867 -59.37 -52.12 0.26
#